data_AF-A0A9X3A806-F1
#
_entry.id   AF-A0A9X3A806-F1
#
_cell.length_a   1.000
_cell.length_b   1.000
_cell.length_c   1.000
_cell.angle_alpha   90.00
_cell.angle_beta   90.00
_cell.angle_gamma   90.00
#
_symmetry.space_group_name_H-M   'P 1'
#
loop_
_entity.id
_entity.type
_entity.pdbx_description
1 polymer ?
#
loop_
_entity_poly.entity_id
_entity_poly.type
_entity_poly.pdbx_seq_one_letter_code
_entity_poly.pdbx_strand_id
1 'polypeptide(L)'
;MRSDGGGGSIPGEALAGDTRSQSEASQHTEALDRSRDAAGARQSLTVLDAALKYAAAGFPVFPCRNVPGLPGHKAPLTARGFKDATTDRAQIEAWWRQHPQAFVAVPTGAASGLAVLDIDAKNGKDGFAAVPGWESMTPLRSRTGSGGAHLFFRASEPIRSTSNVNGHVGVDTRGEGGYAIVPPSSGYEWVSGGDTIDPLNLPHFPLAYLPRYQRHESSDEGLLADEPELVEPALRAIPNDDLGWDEWNRVGMMTFAATGGSDEGFDAWDEWSQKSSKYSAHETRKKWDRFFRSPPTGVGMGTLRWMANEADPDWLDKFELAQEAAARASFDAGQAIFEDMVGSVLPKPEPAPDAPEKGYCATENGAGAQAQTEAEPTASEPSETTEGPFSLKLEEWNAGGDDWQISPRAWLLGNVFCRGFVSALIADGGVGKTAWSVLQGLSCATGRALSGEHVFERCRVLLLSLEDDREELRRRVRAAMIAHDVKPEEVDGWLFLSAPEGKAGKLVNAALRGNGRVKTGAMLDELKAAITGRNIDLLIIDPLVKAHDVEENDNSAMDIVISTASELAISQNIAVCLLHHTSKGAADPGNADRGRGASAVKNGARSVYTLTAMSSGEAELFNITEASRRSFVRLDSGKVNITPSLDRAKWFELVGVNLGNGNPLYPHGDNVQSLRPWSPPDAWGSVGDDTRQRILDEIEAGVPEGEGHLAGSRYSNSPRATWRAAWPVVSGQVPDLTERQARKIISDWLKTRVLVERDYHDPNDRRSVKGLFRATKENDDNVPM
;
A
#
# COMPACT_ATOMS: atom_id res chain seq x y z
N MET A 1 -87.89 11.25 60.58
CA MET A 1 -87.06 12.12 61.43
C MET A 1 -86.55 13.26 60.56
N ARG A 2 -86.89 14.50 60.97
CA ARG A 2 -86.31 15.82 60.65
C ARG A 2 -85.13 15.83 59.65
N SER A 3 -85.29 16.38 58.43
CA SER A 3 -85.36 17.81 58.03
C SER A 3 -83.93 18.39 57.87
N ASP A 4 -83.52 19.12 56.83
CA ASP A 4 -84.09 19.81 55.67
C ASP A 4 -82.96 19.86 54.61
N GLY A 5 -83.19 19.80 53.29
CA GLY A 5 -83.84 20.82 52.46
C GLY A 5 -82.74 21.70 51.84
N GLY A 6 -82.34 21.50 50.59
CA GLY A 6 -82.99 22.04 49.38
C GLY A 6 -81.87 22.68 48.53
N GLY A 7 -81.90 22.79 47.20
CA GLY A 7 -82.97 22.66 46.22
C GLY A 7 -82.67 23.65 45.08
N GLY A 8 -83.03 23.30 43.84
CA GLY A 8 -83.05 24.21 42.68
C GLY A 8 -82.26 23.65 41.48
N SER A 9 -82.81 22.81 40.60
CA SER A 9 -83.88 23.02 39.59
C SER A 9 -83.45 23.83 38.35
N ILE A 10 -83.53 23.12 37.22
CA ILE A 10 -83.38 23.50 35.81
C ILE A 10 -84.66 24.26 35.35
N PRO A 11 -84.57 25.28 34.46
CA PRO A 11 -84.85 25.13 33.01
C PRO A 11 -83.96 26.07 32.15
N GLY A 12 -83.78 25.99 30.84
CA GLY A 12 -84.35 25.24 29.73
C GLY A 12 -83.86 25.90 28.41
N GLU A 13 -83.93 25.13 27.32
CA GLU A 13 -83.97 25.52 25.89
C GLU A 13 -82.71 25.96 25.09
N ALA A 14 -82.41 25.08 24.10
CA ALA A 14 -82.05 25.28 22.68
C ALA A 14 -80.82 26.16 22.34
N LEU A 15 -79.80 25.68 21.59
CA LEU A 15 -79.85 25.23 20.19
C LEU A 15 -78.55 24.46 19.81
N ALA A 16 -78.74 23.43 18.97
CA ALA A 16 -77.85 22.79 17.99
C ALA A 16 -76.32 23.01 18.02
N GLY A 17 -75.57 21.91 18.05
CA GLY A 17 -74.13 21.92 17.73
C GLY A 17 -73.36 20.61 17.95
N ASP A 18 -73.69 19.60 17.16
CA ASP A 18 -72.79 18.52 16.68
C ASP A 18 -72.28 17.39 17.61
N THR A 19 -72.12 16.23 16.99
CA THR A 19 -72.04 14.87 17.56
C THR A 19 -70.65 14.23 17.43
N ARG A 20 -70.17 13.57 18.51
CA ARG A 20 -69.14 12.50 18.66
C ARG A 20 -68.31 12.85 19.93
N SER A 21 -68.11 12.02 20.95
CA SER A 21 -67.93 10.57 21.00
C SER A 21 -68.27 10.02 22.41
N GLN A 22 -68.84 8.81 22.48
CA GLN A 22 -68.89 7.98 23.70
C GLN A 22 -67.82 6.88 23.64
N SER A 23 -66.62 7.18 23.15
CA SER A 23 -65.49 6.23 23.08
C SER A 23 -64.30 6.57 23.98
N GLU A 24 -64.34 7.68 24.72
CA GLU A 24 -63.18 8.17 25.48
C GLU A 24 -63.16 7.76 26.97
N ALA A 25 -64.28 7.29 27.54
CA ALA A 25 -64.33 6.97 28.97
C ALA A 25 -63.83 5.55 29.32
N SER A 26 -63.89 4.58 28.39
CA SER A 26 -63.39 3.21 28.62
C SER A 26 -61.95 2.98 28.17
N GLN A 27 -61.39 3.88 27.34
CA GLN A 27 -59.97 3.83 26.96
C GLN A 27 -59.06 4.43 28.04
N HIS A 28 -59.61 5.20 28.97
CA HIS A 28 -58.83 5.90 30.00
C HIS A 28 -58.44 5.02 31.19
N THR A 29 -59.12 3.91 31.45
CA THR A 29 -58.84 3.02 32.60
C THR A 29 -57.87 1.88 32.24
N GLU A 30 -57.87 1.38 30.99
CA GLU A 30 -56.84 0.43 30.51
C GLU A 30 -55.50 1.12 30.21
N ALA A 31 -55.50 2.42 29.86
CA ALA A 31 -54.28 3.20 29.67
C ALA A 31 -53.56 3.54 30.99
N LEU A 32 -54.26 3.53 32.13
CA LEU A 32 -53.69 3.83 33.43
C LEU A 32 -53.08 2.61 34.14
N ASP A 33 -53.47 1.39 33.75
CA ASP A 33 -52.85 0.16 34.26
C ASP A 33 -51.62 -0.25 33.42
N ARG A 34 -51.65 -0.02 32.09
CA ARG A 34 -50.46 -0.19 31.23
C ARG A 34 -49.38 0.89 31.44
N SER A 35 -49.72 2.04 32.02
CA SER A 35 -48.74 3.08 32.36
C SER A 35 -48.07 2.90 33.73
N ARG A 36 -48.57 1.98 34.57
CA ARG A 36 -47.93 1.61 35.84
C ARG A 36 -46.89 0.50 35.69
N ASP A 37 -47.06 -0.43 34.75
CA ASP A 37 -46.04 -1.44 34.43
C ASP A 37 -44.92 -0.92 33.50
N ALA A 38 -45.13 0.21 32.80
CA ALA A 38 -44.11 0.87 31.97
C ALA A 38 -43.24 1.90 32.74
N ALA A 39 -43.59 2.21 34.00
CA ALA A 39 -42.85 3.16 34.85
C ALA A 39 -41.86 2.46 35.81
N GLY A 40 -41.61 1.17 35.61
CA GLY A 40 -40.83 0.30 36.49
C GLY A 40 -39.61 -0.37 35.86
N ALA A 41 -38.91 0.26 34.91
CA ALA A 41 -37.51 -0.05 34.55
C ALA A 41 -37.01 0.88 33.42
N ARG A 42 -36.66 2.14 33.71
CA ARG A 42 -35.57 2.77 32.95
C ARG A 42 -34.29 2.08 33.43
N GLN A 43 -33.96 0.92 32.84
CA GLN A 43 -32.65 0.33 33.02
C GLN A 43 -31.63 1.40 32.61
N SER A 44 -30.80 1.82 33.56
CA SER A 44 -29.60 2.59 33.24
C SER A 44 -28.83 1.81 32.18
N LEU A 45 -28.62 2.41 30.99
CA LEU A 45 -27.85 1.79 29.91
C LEU A 45 -26.56 1.20 30.49
N THR A 46 -26.38 -0.11 30.36
CA THR A 46 -25.13 -0.72 30.78
C THR A 46 -24.01 -0.27 29.84
N VAL A 47 -22.76 -0.41 30.29
CA VAL A 47 -21.60 -0.07 29.47
C VAL A 47 -21.55 -0.92 28.19
N LEU A 48 -22.05 -2.17 28.25
CA LEU A 48 -22.23 -3.04 27.09
C LEU A 48 -23.31 -2.51 26.14
N ASP A 49 -24.48 -2.09 26.64
CA ASP A 49 -25.55 -1.55 25.78
C ASP A 49 -25.07 -0.33 24.99
N ALA A 50 -24.24 0.51 25.62
CA ALA A 50 -23.63 1.65 24.94
C ALA A 50 -22.58 1.23 23.90
N ALA A 51 -21.72 0.25 24.21
CA ALA A 51 -20.76 -0.29 23.23
C ALA A 51 -21.48 -0.83 21.98
N LEU A 52 -22.60 -1.55 22.18
CA LEU A 52 -23.43 -2.05 21.09
C LEU A 52 -24.14 -0.92 20.33
N LYS A 53 -24.59 0.14 21.01
CA LYS A 53 -25.18 1.33 20.37
C LYS A 53 -24.18 2.02 19.44
N TYR A 54 -22.91 2.14 19.86
CA TYR A 54 -21.86 2.74 19.02
C TYR A 54 -21.50 1.87 17.83
N ALA A 55 -21.37 0.56 18.03
CA ALA A 55 -21.14 -0.39 16.94
C ALA A 55 -22.27 -0.34 15.89
N ALA A 56 -23.53 -0.27 16.33
CA ALA A 56 -24.68 -0.14 15.45
C ALA A 56 -24.70 1.19 14.66
N ALA A 57 -24.12 2.25 15.22
CA ALA A 57 -23.93 3.54 14.56
C ALA A 57 -22.67 3.59 13.66
N GLY A 58 -22.01 2.45 13.44
CA GLY A 58 -20.85 2.32 12.55
C GLY A 58 -19.49 2.61 13.22
N PHE A 59 -19.45 2.82 14.53
CA PHE A 59 -18.20 3.06 15.25
C PHE A 59 -17.59 1.76 15.76
N PRO A 60 -16.37 1.38 15.32
CA PRO A 60 -15.69 0.25 15.93
C PRO A 60 -15.35 0.58 17.39
N VAL A 61 -15.65 -0.33 18.31
CA VAL A 61 -15.40 -0.17 19.74
C VAL A 61 -14.45 -1.23 20.28
N PHE A 62 -13.82 -0.96 21.42
CA PHE A 62 -13.01 -1.93 22.15
C PHE A 62 -12.99 -1.63 23.67
N PRO A 63 -12.74 -2.64 24.52
CA PRO A 63 -12.69 -2.47 25.97
C PRO A 63 -11.35 -1.89 26.44
N CYS A 64 -11.41 -0.91 27.35
CA CYS A 64 -10.25 -0.37 28.06
C CYS A 64 -10.30 -0.67 29.56
N ARG A 65 -9.14 -0.82 30.18
CA ARG A 65 -9.00 -1.18 31.59
C ARG A 65 -9.44 -0.03 32.50
N ASN A 66 -10.38 -0.30 33.41
CA ASN A 66 -10.83 0.66 34.42
C ASN A 66 -10.25 0.33 35.81
N VAL A 67 -9.01 0.75 36.05
CA VAL A 67 -8.31 0.59 37.36
C VAL A 67 -7.74 1.91 37.89
N PRO A 68 -8.56 2.82 38.44
CA PRO A 68 -8.11 4.15 38.87
C PRO A 68 -6.89 4.07 39.81
N GLY A 69 -5.84 4.86 39.52
CA GLY A 69 -4.62 4.91 40.35
C GLY A 69 -3.62 3.77 40.15
N LEU A 70 -3.90 2.80 39.27
CA LEU A 70 -2.98 1.68 38.98
C LEU A 70 -2.36 1.79 37.56
N PRO A 71 -1.16 1.23 37.34
CA PRO A 71 -0.55 1.14 36.02
C PRO A 71 -1.48 0.47 35.00
N GLY A 72 -1.61 1.09 33.83
CA GLY A 72 -2.48 0.61 32.75
C GLY A 72 -3.95 1.01 32.88
N HIS A 73 -4.33 1.91 33.79
CA HIS A 73 -5.64 2.58 33.73
C HIS A 73 -5.83 3.21 32.34
N LYS A 74 -6.99 2.96 31.71
CA LYS A 74 -7.37 3.38 30.35
C LYS A 74 -6.66 2.65 29.19
N ALA A 75 -5.75 1.72 29.46
CA ALA A 75 -5.10 0.93 28.39
C ALA A 75 -6.06 -0.09 27.75
N PRO A 76 -5.93 -0.42 26.46
CA PRO A 76 -6.74 -1.45 25.82
C PRO A 76 -6.58 -2.82 26.50
N LEU A 77 -7.67 -3.60 26.57
CA LEU A 77 -7.67 -4.97 27.07
C LEU A 77 -7.51 -6.04 25.96
N THR A 78 -7.38 -5.59 24.71
CA THR A 78 -7.27 -6.41 23.50
C THR A 78 -5.81 -6.72 23.14
N ALA A 79 -5.58 -7.81 22.40
CA ALA A 79 -4.24 -8.33 22.12
C ALA A 79 -3.39 -7.41 21.23
N ARG A 80 -4.00 -6.76 20.23
CA ARG A 80 -3.34 -5.80 19.33
C ARG A 80 -3.68 -4.34 19.70
N GLY A 81 -4.14 -4.10 20.93
CA GLY A 81 -4.55 -2.77 21.37
C GLY A 81 -5.80 -2.26 20.65
N PHE A 82 -5.94 -0.95 20.49
CA PHE A 82 -7.10 -0.34 19.84
C PHE A 82 -7.31 -0.79 18.38
N LYS A 83 -6.32 -1.44 17.74
CA LYS A 83 -6.43 -2.01 16.38
C LYS A 83 -7.37 -3.22 16.28
N ASP A 84 -7.75 -3.80 17.42
CA ASP A 84 -8.77 -4.87 17.47
C ASP A 84 -10.20 -4.32 17.52
N ALA A 85 -10.40 -3.00 17.51
CA ALA A 85 -11.74 -2.41 17.57
C ALA A 85 -12.66 -2.97 16.47
N THR A 86 -13.90 -3.27 16.83
CA THR A 86 -14.85 -3.97 15.94
C THR A 86 -16.26 -3.42 16.09
N THR A 87 -17.08 -3.62 15.08
CA THR A 87 -18.54 -3.44 15.12
C THR A 87 -19.29 -4.76 15.30
N ASP A 88 -18.59 -5.90 15.33
CA ASP A 88 -19.19 -7.22 15.52
C ASP A 88 -19.78 -7.37 16.92
N ARG A 89 -21.10 -7.50 16.97
CA ARG A 89 -21.89 -7.70 18.18
C ARG A 89 -21.39 -8.88 19.02
N ALA A 90 -21.09 -10.03 18.41
CA ALA A 90 -20.71 -11.23 19.15
C ALA A 90 -19.38 -11.03 19.90
N GLN A 91 -18.41 -10.41 19.22
CA GLN A 91 -17.12 -10.08 19.81
C GLN A 91 -17.24 -9.03 20.93
N ILE A 92 -18.08 -8.01 20.76
CA ILE A 92 -18.32 -6.99 21.78
C ILE A 92 -18.96 -7.61 23.03
N GLU A 93 -20.00 -8.44 22.86
CA GLU A 93 -20.63 -9.16 23.97
C GLU A 93 -19.64 -10.07 24.69
N ALA A 94 -18.76 -10.76 23.95
CA ALA A 94 -17.72 -11.61 24.54
C ALA A 94 -16.74 -10.82 25.41
N TRP A 95 -16.29 -9.64 24.95
CA TRP A 95 -15.39 -8.79 25.72
C TRP A 95 -16.00 -8.28 27.01
N TRP A 96 -17.25 -7.80 26.99
CA TRP A 96 -17.91 -7.30 28.20
C TRP A 96 -18.42 -8.41 29.12
N ARG A 97 -18.60 -9.63 28.61
CA ARG A 97 -18.78 -10.83 29.45
C ARG A 97 -17.51 -11.12 30.25
N GLN A 98 -16.33 -10.98 29.63
CA GLN A 98 -15.03 -11.18 30.30
C GLN A 98 -14.64 -10.00 31.19
N HIS A 99 -15.00 -8.77 30.80
CA HIS A 99 -14.63 -7.53 31.48
C HIS A 99 -15.83 -6.61 31.71
N PRO A 100 -16.76 -6.94 32.62
CA PRO A 100 -18.02 -6.19 32.79
C PRO A 100 -17.87 -4.72 33.20
N GLN A 101 -16.72 -4.35 33.77
CA GLN A 101 -16.41 -3.00 34.27
C GLN A 101 -15.46 -2.22 33.36
N ALA A 102 -15.13 -2.75 32.18
CA ALA A 102 -14.26 -2.08 31.22
C ALA A 102 -14.88 -0.77 30.72
N PHE A 103 -14.05 0.21 30.41
CA PHE A 103 -14.46 1.39 29.65
C PHE A 103 -14.74 1.03 28.20
N VAL A 104 -15.65 1.77 27.55
CA VAL A 104 -15.80 1.74 26.09
C VAL A 104 -14.87 2.78 25.48
N ALA A 105 -14.10 2.38 24.48
CA ALA A 105 -13.28 3.29 23.69
C ALA A 105 -13.54 3.11 22.19
N VAL A 106 -13.34 4.20 21.45
CA VAL A 106 -13.44 4.27 19.99
C VAL A 106 -12.09 4.76 19.44
N PRO A 107 -11.49 4.10 18.44
CA PRO A 107 -10.28 4.60 17.79
C PRO A 107 -10.59 5.91 17.06
N THR A 108 -9.69 6.88 17.11
CA THR A 108 -9.82 8.14 16.36
C THR A 108 -9.07 8.03 15.02
N GLY A 109 -9.37 8.91 14.07
CA GLY A 109 -8.81 8.87 12.71
C GLY A 109 -9.66 8.07 11.74
N ALA A 110 -9.02 7.50 10.70
CA ALA A 110 -9.71 6.88 9.56
C ALA A 110 -10.64 5.72 9.98
N ALA A 111 -10.31 5.01 11.06
CA ALA A 111 -11.08 3.86 11.54
C ALA A 111 -12.51 4.21 12.02
N SER A 112 -12.75 5.44 12.49
CA SER A 112 -14.07 5.89 12.97
C SER A 112 -14.59 7.14 12.26
N GLY A 113 -13.74 7.83 11.49
CA GLY A 113 -14.04 9.15 10.94
C GLY A 113 -14.12 10.25 12.00
N LEU A 114 -13.67 9.99 13.24
CA LEU A 114 -13.71 10.96 14.34
C LEU A 114 -12.31 11.49 14.69
N ALA A 115 -12.26 12.77 15.02
CA ALA A 115 -11.13 13.37 15.72
C ALA A 115 -11.62 14.07 16.99
N VAL A 116 -10.79 14.08 18.03
CA VAL A 116 -11.14 14.62 19.34
C VAL A 116 -10.15 15.69 19.77
N LEU A 117 -10.67 16.81 20.23
CA LEU A 117 -9.92 17.78 21.02
C LEU A 117 -10.12 17.43 22.50
N ASP A 118 -9.06 16.95 23.14
CA ASP A 118 -9.02 16.46 24.52
C ASP A 118 -8.51 17.60 25.41
N ILE A 119 -9.42 18.24 26.13
CA ILE A 119 -9.14 19.38 27.02
C ILE A 119 -8.94 18.86 28.45
N ASP A 120 -7.73 19.02 28.97
CA ASP A 120 -7.35 18.67 30.34
C ASP A 120 -7.46 19.86 31.29
N ALA A 121 -8.10 19.66 32.44
CA ALA A 121 -8.30 20.67 33.49
C ALA A 121 -7.65 20.30 34.84
N LYS A 122 -6.64 19.42 34.82
CA LYS A 122 -5.98 18.89 36.03
C LYS A 122 -4.46 19.11 35.98
N ASN A 123 -3.80 19.03 37.14
CA ASN A 123 -2.35 19.12 37.32
C ASN A 123 -1.74 20.50 36.97
N GLY A 124 -2.42 21.59 37.32
CA GLY A 124 -1.94 22.96 37.08
C GLY A 124 -2.08 23.44 35.63
N LYS A 125 -2.76 22.65 34.78
CA LYS A 125 -3.15 23.04 33.42
C LYS A 125 -4.60 23.50 33.40
N ASP A 126 -4.87 24.63 32.76
CA ASP A 126 -6.22 25.11 32.46
C ASP A 126 -6.44 25.06 30.95
N GLY A 127 -6.72 23.86 30.42
CA GLY A 127 -6.94 23.66 28.99
C GLY A 127 -8.17 24.40 28.48
N PHE A 128 -9.17 24.68 29.33
CA PHE A 128 -10.35 25.43 28.95
C PHE A 128 -10.02 26.89 28.60
N ALA A 129 -9.09 27.52 29.32
CA ALA A 129 -8.59 28.85 28.96
C ALA A 129 -7.89 28.89 27.60
N ALA A 130 -7.27 27.77 27.18
CA ALA A 130 -6.60 27.65 25.89
C ALA A 130 -7.57 27.40 24.71
N VAL A 131 -8.85 27.11 24.99
CA VAL A 131 -9.90 26.87 24.00
C VAL A 131 -11.11 27.78 24.28
N PRO A 132 -11.02 29.09 24.00
CA PRO A 132 -12.13 30.00 24.24
C PRO A 132 -13.34 29.63 23.38
N GLY A 133 -14.53 29.55 24.01
CA GLY A 133 -15.78 29.20 23.32
C GLY A 133 -15.93 27.71 23.00
N TRP A 134 -15.17 26.83 23.66
CA TRP A 134 -15.26 25.38 23.49
C TRP A 134 -16.71 24.84 23.60
N GLU A 135 -17.59 25.53 24.35
CA GLU A 135 -18.98 25.12 24.51
C GLU A 135 -19.83 25.18 23.23
N SER A 136 -19.40 25.91 22.21
CA SER A 136 -20.14 26.05 20.95
C SER A 136 -19.42 25.40 19.75
N MET A 137 -18.22 24.86 19.94
CA MET A 137 -17.40 24.35 18.84
C MET A 137 -17.94 23.09 18.17
N THR A 138 -18.63 22.23 18.92
CA THR A 138 -19.24 21.01 18.37
C THR A 138 -20.48 20.60 19.17
N PRO A 139 -21.51 20.06 18.51
CA PRO A 139 -22.70 19.55 19.18
C PRO A 139 -22.42 18.30 20.04
N LEU A 140 -21.31 17.57 19.79
CA LEU A 140 -21.00 16.31 20.49
C LEU A 140 -19.81 16.46 21.44
N ARG A 141 -20.08 16.40 22.75
CA ARG A 141 -19.07 16.66 23.80
C ARG A 141 -19.29 15.79 25.01
N SER A 142 -18.21 15.35 25.66
CA SER A 142 -18.28 14.61 26.93
C SER A 142 -17.39 15.23 28.00
N ARG A 143 -17.80 15.13 29.28
CA ARG A 143 -16.92 15.35 30.44
C ARG A 143 -16.03 14.13 30.63
N THR A 144 -14.79 14.35 31.07
CA THR A 144 -13.83 13.30 31.39
C THR A 144 -13.67 13.12 32.90
N GLY A 145 -13.23 11.93 33.33
CA GLY A 145 -13.10 11.63 34.76
C GLY A 145 -12.01 12.45 35.49
N SER A 146 -11.18 13.19 34.74
CA SER A 146 -10.19 14.13 35.29
C SER A 146 -10.72 15.56 35.47
N GLY A 147 -11.98 15.83 35.10
CA GLY A 147 -12.58 17.17 35.14
C GLY A 147 -12.41 17.97 33.83
N GLY A 148 -11.86 17.34 32.79
CA GLY A 148 -11.70 17.90 31.45
C GLY A 148 -12.88 17.61 30.53
N ALA A 149 -12.70 17.80 29.23
CA ALA A 149 -13.71 17.54 28.20
C ALA A 149 -13.12 16.94 26.92
N HIS A 150 -13.87 16.04 26.27
CA HIS A 150 -13.62 15.65 24.88
C HIS A 150 -14.61 16.38 23.98
N LEU A 151 -14.12 17.04 22.93
CA LEU A 151 -14.91 17.62 21.86
C LEU A 151 -14.72 16.80 20.60
N PHE A 152 -15.80 16.23 20.06
CA PHE A 152 -15.76 15.33 18.92
C PHE A 152 -16.05 16.08 17.62
N PHE A 153 -15.25 15.82 16.60
CA PHE A 153 -15.34 16.44 15.27
C PHE A 153 -15.24 15.37 14.19
N ARG A 154 -15.67 15.72 12.98
CA ARG A 154 -15.42 14.91 11.78
C ARG A 154 -13.95 14.99 11.38
N ALA A 155 -13.32 13.84 11.17
CA ALA A 155 -12.00 13.73 10.58
C ALA A 155 -12.13 13.59 9.06
N SER A 156 -12.23 14.72 8.34
CA SER A 156 -12.25 14.74 6.87
C SER A 156 -10.89 14.44 6.23
N GLU A 157 -9.81 14.58 7.01
CA GLU A 157 -8.42 14.35 6.60
C GLU A 157 -7.66 13.65 7.76
N PRO A 158 -6.51 13.00 7.50
CA PRO A 158 -5.75 12.33 8.55
C PRO A 158 -5.18 13.31 9.58
N ILE A 159 -5.84 13.48 10.73
CA ILE A 159 -5.34 14.34 11.84
C ILE A 159 -4.38 13.55 12.71
N ARG A 160 -3.20 14.06 13.04
CA ARG A 160 -2.29 13.36 13.98
C ARG A 160 -2.72 13.56 15.42
N SER A 161 -2.51 12.53 16.24
CA SER A 161 -2.59 12.67 17.70
C SER A 161 -1.38 13.44 18.23
N THR A 162 -1.57 14.48 19.02
CA THR A 162 -0.50 15.38 19.51
C THR A 162 -0.84 15.90 20.90
N SER A 163 0.14 15.96 21.80
CA SER A 163 -0.07 16.57 23.12
C SER A 163 0.33 18.04 23.14
N ASN A 164 -0.41 18.85 23.91
CA ASN A 164 -0.27 20.31 24.00
C ASN A 164 -0.18 20.97 22.60
N VAL A 165 -1.18 20.70 21.77
CA VAL A 165 -1.17 21.03 20.34
C VAL A 165 -0.83 22.50 20.12
N ASN A 166 0.14 22.76 19.24
CA ASN A 166 0.60 24.11 18.89
C ASN A 166 1.09 24.99 20.05
N GLY A 167 1.34 24.42 21.23
CA GLY A 167 1.69 25.15 22.46
C GLY A 167 0.50 25.44 23.38
N HIS A 168 -0.71 25.00 23.05
CA HIS A 168 -1.87 25.07 23.93
C HIS A 168 -1.71 24.04 25.06
N VAL A 169 -1.16 24.47 26.19
CA VAL A 169 -0.92 23.61 27.36
C VAL A 169 -2.25 23.04 27.87
N GLY A 170 -2.35 21.72 27.97
CA GLY A 170 -3.56 21.03 28.43
C GLY A 170 -4.62 20.83 27.34
N VAL A 171 -4.25 20.97 26.07
CA VAL A 171 -5.10 20.67 24.92
C VAL A 171 -4.39 19.67 24.03
N ASP A 172 -4.94 18.46 23.94
CA ASP A 172 -4.41 17.36 23.15
C ASP A 172 -5.31 17.09 21.93
N THR A 173 -4.72 16.64 20.82
CA THR A 173 -5.48 16.10 19.68
C THR A 173 -5.44 14.57 19.73
N ARG A 174 -6.58 13.93 19.50
CA ARG A 174 -6.69 12.49 19.23
C ARG A 174 -7.22 12.32 17.81
N GLY A 175 -6.35 11.87 16.92
CA GLY A 175 -6.68 11.55 15.53
C GLY A 175 -6.12 10.18 15.19
N GLU A 176 -5.47 10.04 14.05
CA GLU A 176 -4.82 8.80 13.61
C GLU A 176 -3.85 8.26 14.68
N GLY A 177 -3.88 6.94 14.86
CA GLY A 177 -3.11 6.24 15.89
C GLY A 177 -3.52 6.51 17.35
N GLY A 178 -4.64 7.23 17.57
CA GLY A 178 -5.21 7.54 18.88
C GLY A 178 -6.56 6.87 19.12
N TYR A 179 -7.10 7.07 20.32
CA TYR A 179 -8.47 6.67 20.67
C TYR A 179 -9.00 7.55 21.80
N ALA A 180 -10.33 7.56 21.95
CA ALA A 180 -11.02 8.25 23.02
C ALA A 180 -11.90 7.28 23.81
N ILE A 181 -11.90 7.41 25.13
CA ILE A 181 -12.93 6.78 25.98
C ILE A 181 -14.23 7.56 25.80
N VAL A 182 -15.32 6.85 25.57
CA VAL A 182 -16.64 7.41 25.31
C VAL A 182 -17.61 7.12 26.46
N PRO A 183 -18.55 8.03 26.77
CA PRO A 183 -19.64 7.78 27.71
C PRO A 183 -20.53 6.61 27.28
N PRO A 184 -21.40 6.06 28.12
CA PRO A 184 -21.28 6.03 29.57
C PRO A 184 -20.17 5.04 29.95
N SER A 185 -18.99 5.59 30.20
CA SER A 185 -17.87 4.92 30.86
C SER A 185 -17.73 5.56 32.24
N SER A 186 -17.30 4.84 33.27
CA SER A 186 -17.22 5.42 34.63
C SER A 186 -16.38 6.72 34.64
N GLY A 187 -16.99 7.84 35.03
CA GLY A 187 -16.37 9.18 35.00
C GLY A 187 -16.45 9.90 33.64
N TYR A 188 -17.15 9.35 32.65
CA TYR A 188 -17.36 9.95 31.33
C TYR A 188 -18.85 10.08 31.05
N GLU A 189 -19.31 11.32 30.81
CA GLU A 189 -20.72 11.65 30.61
C GLU A 189 -20.90 12.56 29.41
N TRP A 190 -21.92 12.30 28.58
CA TRP A 190 -22.28 13.19 27.49
C TRP A 190 -22.80 14.52 28.04
N VAL A 191 -22.20 15.63 27.61
CA VAL A 191 -22.66 17.00 27.90
C VAL A 191 -23.71 17.44 26.90
N SER A 192 -23.56 17.04 25.64
CA SER A 192 -24.52 17.26 24.56
C SER A 192 -24.31 16.23 23.44
N GLY A 193 -25.38 15.91 22.70
CA GLY A 193 -25.32 15.09 21.46
C GLY A 193 -25.27 13.57 21.64
N GLY A 194 -25.30 13.04 22.87
CA GLY A 194 -25.14 11.59 23.15
C GLY A 194 -26.19 10.65 22.56
N ASP A 195 -27.34 11.17 22.11
CA ASP A 195 -28.42 10.39 21.51
C ASP A 195 -28.35 10.28 19.99
N THR A 196 -27.51 11.08 19.33
CA THR A 196 -27.35 11.13 17.87
C THR A 196 -25.87 11.24 17.52
N ILE A 197 -25.19 10.10 17.41
CA ILE A 197 -23.79 10.06 16.98
C ILE A 197 -23.76 9.72 15.49
N ASP A 198 -23.64 10.73 14.65
CA ASP A 198 -23.39 10.61 13.22
C ASP A 198 -22.19 11.49 12.86
N PRO A 199 -21.04 10.92 12.46
CA PRO A 199 -19.83 11.68 12.12
C PRO A 199 -20.02 12.65 10.98
N LEU A 200 -20.93 12.34 10.04
CA LEU A 200 -21.17 13.17 8.86
C LEU A 200 -21.83 14.50 9.23
N ASN A 201 -22.53 14.54 10.37
CA ASN A 201 -23.20 15.72 10.90
C ASN A 201 -22.36 16.49 11.94
N LEU A 202 -21.13 16.06 12.21
CA LEU A 202 -20.20 16.82 13.06
C LEU A 202 -19.45 17.87 12.24
N PRO A 203 -19.12 19.04 12.84
CA PRO A 203 -18.28 20.01 12.18
C PRO A 203 -16.87 19.44 11.93
N HIS A 204 -16.20 19.99 10.90
CA HIS A 204 -14.80 19.70 10.63
C HIS A 204 -13.92 20.08 11.82
N PHE A 205 -12.81 19.37 11.97
CA PHE A 205 -11.85 19.65 13.04
C PHE A 205 -11.31 21.10 12.93
N PRO A 206 -11.27 21.85 14.04
CA PRO A 206 -10.95 23.28 14.00
C PRO A 206 -9.49 23.54 13.61
N LEU A 207 -9.28 24.31 12.54
CA LEU A 207 -7.95 24.62 11.98
C LEU A 207 -6.95 25.19 12.99
N ALA A 208 -7.43 26.01 13.95
CA ALA A 208 -6.59 26.60 14.99
C ALA A 208 -5.87 25.54 15.86
N TYR A 209 -6.48 24.36 15.99
CA TYR A 209 -5.98 23.25 16.80
C TYR A 209 -5.45 22.10 15.95
N LEU A 210 -5.31 22.27 14.63
CA LEU A 210 -4.58 21.32 13.80
C LEU A 210 -3.09 21.35 14.17
N PRO A 211 -2.42 20.20 14.38
CA PRO A 211 -0.98 20.14 14.63
C PRO A 211 -0.20 20.95 13.57
N ARG A 212 0.87 21.67 13.95
CA ARG A 212 1.58 22.65 13.08
C ARG A 212 1.95 22.16 11.67
N TYR A 213 2.14 20.86 11.49
CA TYR A 213 2.40 20.25 10.17
C TYR A 213 1.18 20.27 9.22
N GLN A 214 -0.02 20.52 9.73
CA GLN A 214 -1.30 20.46 8.99
C GLN A 214 -1.93 21.85 8.78
N ARG A 215 -1.25 22.94 9.17
CA ARG A 215 -1.79 24.32 9.06
C ARG A 215 -1.42 25.03 7.76
N HIS A 216 -0.71 24.37 6.84
CA HIS A 216 -0.50 24.88 5.50
C HIS A 216 -1.71 24.49 4.64
N GLU A 217 -2.57 25.46 4.32
CA GLU A 217 -3.45 25.35 3.17
C GLU A 217 -2.58 25.14 1.92
N SER A 218 -2.93 24.10 1.16
CA SER A 218 -2.61 23.91 -0.27
C SER A 218 -1.23 24.39 -0.72
N SER A 219 -0.20 23.61 -0.40
CA SER A 219 1.01 23.55 -1.21
C SER A 219 1.65 22.18 -0.97
N ASP A 220 1.56 21.33 -1.98
CA ASP A 220 2.46 20.25 -2.36
C ASP A 220 3.09 19.31 -1.30
N GLU A 221 3.05 18.04 -1.71
CA GLU A 221 4.06 17.01 -1.49
C GLU A 221 4.04 16.10 -0.25
N GLY A 222 4.05 14.80 -0.60
CA GLY A 222 4.48 13.70 0.23
C GLY A 222 5.88 13.95 0.78
N LEU A 223 6.05 13.68 2.07
CA LEU A 223 7.31 13.86 2.75
C LEU A 223 7.55 12.69 3.69
N LEU A 224 7.97 11.57 3.10
CA LEU A 224 8.90 10.62 3.70
C LEU A 224 9.69 9.96 2.54
N ALA A 225 10.88 10.51 2.23
CA ALA A 225 11.97 9.99 1.37
C ALA A 225 12.11 10.49 -0.10
N ASP A 226 11.41 11.53 -0.53
CA ASP A 226 11.33 11.83 -1.98
C ASP A 226 12.49 12.64 -2.61
N GLU A 227 13.51 13.10 -1.86
CA GLU A 227 14.63 13.89 -2.43
C GLU A 227 16.00 13.57 -1.79
N PRO A 228 16.55 12.34 -1.92
CA PRO A 228 17.86 11.99 -1.36
C PRO A 228 18.99 12.86 -1.93
N GLU A 229 18.87 13.37 -3.16
CA GLU A 229 19.82 14.31 -3.76
C GLU A 229 19.98 15.64 -2.99
N LEU A 230 18.99 16.04 -2.19
CA LEU A 230 19.05 17.27 -1.41
C LEU A 230 19.73 17.11 -0.05
N VAL A 231 20.03 15.88 0.36
CA VAL A 231 20.61 15.59 1.68
C VAL A 231 22.00 16.20 1.83
N GLU A 232 22.86 16.01 0.84
CA GLU A 232 24.21 16.55 0.82
C GLU A 232 24.23 18.10 0.82
N PRO A 233 23.52 18.81 -0.07
CA PRO A 233 23.47 20.27 -0.04
C PRO A 233 22.80 20.83 1.24
N ALA A 234 21.77 20.16 1.78
CA ALA A 234 21.17 20.55 3.05
C ALA A 234 22.16 20.41 4.22
N LEU A 235 22.92 19.31 4.28
CA LEU A 235 23.97 19.14 5.30
C LEU A 235 25.08 20.17 5.12
N ARG A 236 25.45 20.55 3.89
CA ARG A 236 26.43 21.63 3.68
C ARG A 236 25.98 22.95 4.29
N ALA A 237 24.70 23.30 4.15
CA ALA A 237 24.09 24.50 4.72
C ALA A 237 23.98 24.47 6.25
N ILE A 238 23.80 23.30 6.85
CA ILE A 238 23.69 23.16 8.32
C ILE A 238 25.07 23.32 8.99
N PRO A 239 25.24 24.23 9.96
CA PRO A 239 26.48 24.37 10.72
C PRO A 239 26.69 23.22 11.69
N ASN A 240 27.95 22.93 12.03
CA ASN A 240 28.32 21.92 13.01
C ASN A 240 29.41 22.45 13.93
N ASP A 241 29.09 23.53 14.65
CA ASP A 241 30.01 24.25 15.55
C ASP A 241 30.18 23.51 16.89
N ASP A 242 30.67 22.27 16.84
CA ASP A 242 30.86 21.38 17.99
C ASP A 242 29.58 21.05 18.77
N LEU A 243 28.52 20.72 18.04
CA LEU A 243 27.20 20.37 18.56
C LEU A 243 27.25 19.32 19.69
N GLY A 244 26.21 19.35 20.53
CA GLY A 244 26.01 18.35 21.57
C GLY A 244 25.75 16.96 20.96
N TRP A 245 26.03 15.90 21.73
CA TRP A 245 25.87 14.51 21.25
C TRP A 245 24.44 14.23 20.73
N ASP A 246 23.41 14.75 21.39
CA ASP A 246 22.02 14.55 21.00
C ASP A 246 21.68 15.21 19.66
N GLU A 247 22.22 16.40 19.40
CA GLU A 247 21.99 17.16 18.17
C GLU A 247 22.74 16.55 16.99
N TRP A 248 24.02 16.21 17.18
CA TRP A 248 24.81 15.48 16.19
C TRP A 248 24.17 14.14 15.84
N ASN A 249 23.73 13.38 16.84
CA ASN A 249 23.01 12.11 16.65
C ASN A 249 21.68 12.33 15.93
N ARG A 250 20.97 13.42 16.22
CA ARG A 250 19.70 13.75 15.56
C ARG A 250 19.91 14.03 14.07
N VAL A 251 20.94 14.80 13.70
CA VAL A 251 21.31 15.03 12.30
C VAL A 251 21.62 13.71 11.60
N GLY A 252 22.41 12.83 12.24
CA GLY A 252 22.65 11.48 11.71
C GLY A 252 21.40 10.64 11.51
N MET A 253 20.45 10.68 12.45
CA MET A 253 19.15 10.00 12.29
C MET A 253 18.29 10.59 11.16
N MET A 254 18.33 11.91 10.96
CA MET A 254 17.61 12.58 9.88
C MET A 254 18.21 12.22 8.52
N THR A 255 19.53 12.24 8.40
CA THR A 255 20.24 11.82 7.19
C THR A 255 19.97 10.34 6.89
N PHE A 256 20.07 9.48 7.90
CA PHE A 256 19.78 8.05 7.77
C PHE A 256 18.34 7.79 7.30
N ALA A 257 17.35 8.48 7.87
CA ALA A 257 15.96 8.36 7.43
C ALA A 257 15.73 8.94 6.03
N ALA A 258 16.40 10.04 5.68
CA ALA A 258 16.27 10.69 4.38
C ALA A 258 16.86 9.86 3.23
N THR A 259 17.94 9.11 3.49
CA THR A 259 18.62 8.28 2.47
C THR A 259 18.30 6.79 2.58
N GLY A 260 17.48 6.39 3.54
CA GLY A 260 17.26 4.97 3.86
C GLY A 260 18.51 4.25 4.35
N GLY A 261 19.48 4.99 4.91
CA GLY A 261 20.74 4.46 5.40
C GLY A 261 21.79 4.16 4.32
N SER A 262 21.68 4.77 3.13
CA SER A 262 22.63 4.56 2.03
C SER A 262 24.08 4.94 2.39
N ASP A 263 25.05 4.39 1.66
CA ASP A 263 26.47 4.73 1.83
C ASP A 263 26.72 6.20 1.45
N GLU A 264 26.04 6.74 0.45
CA GLU A 264 26.13 8.16 0.09
C GLU A 264 25.58 9.06 1.22
N GLY A 265 24.53 8.62 1.91
CA GLY A 265 24.01 9.31 3.09
C GLY A 265 24.98 9.26 4.27
N PHE A 266 25.71 8.16 4.43
CA PHE A 266 26.79 8.07 5.41
C PHE A 266 27.91 9.04 5.05
N ASP A 267 28.36 9.05 3.79
CA ASP A 267 29.46 9.90 3.33
C ASP A 267 29.13 11.38 3.53
N ALA A 268 27.91 11.81 3.19
CA ALA A 268 27.46 13.17 3.42
C ALA A 268 27.41 13.54 4.92
N TRP A 269 26.93 12.64 5.78
CA TRP A 269 26.92 12.87 7.23
C TRP A 269 28.32 12.83 7.86
N ASP A 270 29.21 11.98 7.35
CA ASP A 270 30.60 11.89 7.79
C ASP A 270 31.36 13.17 7.42
N GLU A 271 31.24 13.64 6.18
CA GLU A 271 31.80 14.92 5.72
C GLU A 271 31.28 16.10 6.59
N TRP A 272 29.97 16.13 6.87
CA TRP A 272 29.40 17.13 7.77
C TRP A 272 29.92 16.99 9.21
N SER A 273 30.12 15.76 9.69
CA SER A 273 30.64 15.47 11.03
C SER A 273 32.09 15.89 11.19
N GLN A 274 32.91 15.84 10.12
CA GLN A 274 34.31 16.27 10.10
C GLN A 274 34.49 17.78 10.37
N LYS A 275 33.42 18.59 10.23
CA LYS A 275 33.43 20.01 10.60
C LYS A 275 33.66 20.25 12.11
N SER A 276 33.39 19.24 12.97
CA SER A 276 33.56 19.34 14.43
C SER A 276 34.96 18.93 14.88
N SER A 277 35.51 19.63 15.88
CA SER A 277 36.75 19.27 16.56
C SER A 277 36.67 17.95 17.36
N LYS A 278 35.46 17.45 17.64
CA LYS A 278 35.17 16.21 18.37
C LYS A 278 35.06 14.98 17.46
N TYR A 279 35.25 15.15 16.15
CA TYR A 279 35.03 14.09 15.15
C TYR A 279 35.89 12.85 15.37
N SER A 280 35.30 11.67 15.15
CA SER A 280 35.98 10.38 15.11
C SER A 280 35.31 9.48 14.08
N ALA A 281 36.03 9.17 12.99
CA ALA A 281 35.54 8.29 11.93
C ALA A 281 35.01 6.95 12.45
N HIS A 282 35.68 6.38 13.46
CA HIS A 282 35.26 5.13 14.09
C HIS A 282 33.91 5.26 14.81
N GLU A 283 33.73 6.31 15.62
CA GLU A 283 32.49 6.51 16.37
C GLU A 283 31.34 6.95 15.46
N THR A 284 31.60 7.74 14.41
CA THR A 284 30.63 8.11 13.38
C THR A 284 30.11 6.87 12.64
N ARG A 285 30.99 5.99 12.13
CA ARG A 285 30.59 4.74 11.46
C ARG A 285 29.84 3.79 12.40
N LYS A 286 30.38 3.54 13.59
CA LYS A 286 29.76 2.69 14.60
C LYS A 286 28.36 3.18 15.00
N LYS A 287 28.15 4.49 14.98
CA LYS A 287 26.84 5.08 15.26
C LYS A 287 25.87 4.90 14.09
N TRP A 288 26.33 5.12 12.86
CA TRP A 288 25.56 4.86 11.65
C TRP A 288 25.05 3.42 11.59
N ASP A 289 25.94 2.44 11.83
CA ASP A 289 25.61 1.02 11.84
C ASP A 289 24.53 0.66 12.88
N ARG A 290 24.47 1.43 13.98
CA ARG A 290 23.47 1.23 15.04
C ARG A 290 22.07 1.67 14.61
N PHE A 291 21.94 2.63 13.68
CA PHE A 291 20.63 3.07 13.18
C PHE A 291 19.90 1.95 12.45
N PHE A 292 20.59 1.06 11.73
CA PHE A 292 19.97 -0.12 11.11
C PHE A 292 19.26 -1.06 12.10
N ARG A 293 19.69 -1.10 13.37
CA ARG A 293 19.06 -1.95 14.40
C ARG A 293 17.82 -1.32 15.03
N SER A 294 17.70 0.00 14.93
CA SER A 294 16.60 0.79 15.50
C SER A 294 16.38 2.02 14.62
N PRO A 295 15.82 1.83 13.41
CA PRO A 295 15.73 2.89 12.43
C PRO A 295 14.85 4.04 12.94
N PRO A 296 15.25 5.30 12.73
CA PRO A 296 14.42 6.45 13.06
C PRO A 296 13.16 6.48 12.17
N THR A 297 11.98 6.55 12.77
CA THR A 297 10.69 6.52 12.05
C THR A 297 9.91 7.84 12.11
N GLY A 298 10.48 8.89 12.72
CA GLY A 298 9.78 10.15 13.03
C GLY A 298 10.50 11.43 12.62
N VAL A 299 11.65 11.32 11.97
CA VAL A 299 12.49 12.44 11.49
C VAL A 299 13.08 12.03 10.13
N GLY A 300 13.37 12.97 9.23
CA GLY A 300 13.83 12.67 7.87
C GLY A 300 14.10 13.93 7.04
N MET A 301 14.00 13.85 5.71
CA MET A 301 14.39 14.94 4.80
C MET A 301 13.67 16.28 5.11
N GLY A 302 12.38 16.26 5.42
CA GLY A 302 11.64 17.49 5.74
C GLY A 302 12.18 18.23 6.98
N THR A 303 12.73 17.50 7.97
CA THR A 303 13.36 18.12 9.15
C THR A 303 14.76 18.62 8.83
N LEU A 304 15.49 17.89 7.99
CA LEU A 304 16.81 18.30 7.48
C LEU A 304 16.70 19.61 6.66
N ARG A 305 15.70 19.69 5.77
CA ARG A 305 15.34 20.88 5.00
C ARG A 305 14.96 22.07 5.87
N TRP A 306 14.17 21.84 6.92
CA TRP A 306 13.86 22.90 7.88
C TRP A 306 15.13 23.45 8.56
N MET A 307 16.05 22.58 9.00
CA MET A 307 17.31 23.01 9.60
C MET A 307 18.21 23.76 8.61
N ALA A 308 18.25 23.32 7.35
CA ALA A 308 18.99 24.01 6.30
C ALA A 308 18.38 25.39 6.01
N ASN A 309 17.04 25.49 5.90
CA ASN A 309 16.33 26.76 5.70
C ASN A 309 16.55 27.75 6.85
N GLU A 310 16.61 27.28 8.10
CA GLU A 310 16.91 28.12 9.26
C GLU A 310 18.37 28.62 9.26
N ALA A 311 19.30 27.79 8.79
CA ALA A 311 20.73 28.11 8.77
C ALA A 311 21.13 29.01 7.59
N ASP A 312 20.62 28.73 6.40
CA ASP A 312 20.89 29.45 5.16
C ASP A 312 19.63 29.41 4.28
N PRO A 313 18.72 30.39 4.36
CA PRO A 313 17.46 30.39 3.61
C PRO A 313 17.61 30.25 2.09
N ASP A 314 18.76 30.62 1.54
CA ASP A 314 19.05 30.64 0.10
C ASP A 314 19.79 29.38 -0.38
N TRP A 315 19.91 28.35 0.47
CA TRP A 315 20.71 27.16 0.15
C TRP A 315 20.20 26.37 -1.07
N LEU A 316 18.87 26.34 -1.27
CA LEU A 316 18.24 25.71 -2.44
C LEU A 316 18.57 26.47 -3.71
N ASP A 317 18.39 27.78 -3.71
CA ASP A 317 18.71 28.63 -4.87
C ASP A 317 20.20 28.50 -5.25
N LYS A 318 21.10 28.43 -4.26
CA LYS A 318 22.54 28.19 -4.49
C LYS A 318 22.81 26.83 -5.11
N PHE A 319 22.08 25.80 -4.68
CA PHE A 319 22.18 24.45 -5.24
C PHE A 319 21.65 24.38 -6.67
N GLU A 320 20.49 24.98 -6.94
CA GLU A 320 19.89 25.06 -8.27
C GLU A 320 20.78 25.82 -9.25
N LEU A 321 21.31 26.97 -8.85
CA LEU A 321 22.27 27.73 -9.66
C LEU A 321 23.56 26.93 -9.95
N ALA A 322 24.03 26.13 -8.99
CA ALA A 322 25.20 25.27 -9.19
C ALA A 322 24.89 24.11 -10.16
N GLN A 323 23.70 23.51 -10.08
CA GLN A 323 23.22 22.49 -11.00
C GLN A 323 23.05 23.03 -12.43
N GLU A 324 22.48 24.22 -12.58
CA GLU A 324 22.35 24.90 -13.88
C GLU A 324 23.72 25.22 -14.49
N ALA A 325 24.66 25.71 -13.69
CA ALA A 325 26.02 25.97 -14.13
C ALA A 325 26.75 24.68 -14.56
N ALA A 326 26.58 23.58 -13.82
CA ALA A 326 27.16 22.27 -14.15
C ALA A 326 26.54 21.65 -15.41
N ALA A 327 25.22 21.78 -15.57
CA ALA A 327 24.49 21.34 -16.77
C ALA A 327 24.93 22.13 -18.00
N ARG A 328 25.11 23.46 -17.86
CA ARG A 328 25.60 24.32 -18.94
C ARG A 328 27.04 24.02 -19.32
N ALA A 329 27.92 23.79 -18.34
CA ALA A 329 29.29 23.35 -18.61
C ALA A 329 29.35 21.98 -19.30
N SER A 330 28.46 21.05 -18.93
CA SER A 330 28.35 19.72 -19.57
C SER A 330 27.81 19.82 -21.00
N PHE A 331 26.85 20.72 -21.25
CA PHE A 331 26.32 21.01 -22.57
C PHE A 331 27.37 21.66 -23.47
N ASP A 332 28.08 22.68 -22.97
CA ASP A 332 29.15 23.36 -23.70
C ASP A 332 30.32 22.41 -24.02
N ALA A 333 30.67 21.50 -23.09
CA ALA A 333 31.65 20.45 -23.33
C ALA A 333 31.17 19.43 -24.38
N GLY A 334 29.91 19.02 -24.32
CA GLY A 334 29.29 18.14 -25.32
C GLY A 334 29.21 18.78 -26.71
N GLN A 335 28.91 20.08 -26.78
CA GLN A 335 28.87 20.84 -28.01
C GLN A 335 30.27 21.03 -28.62
N ALA A 336 31.30 21.29 -27.81
CA ALA A 336 32.68 21.35 -28.27
C ALA A 336 33.16 20.01 -28.84
N ILE A 337 32.80 18.88 -28.20
CA ILE A 337 33.08 17.53 -28.71
C ILE A 337 32.33 17.28 -30.03
N PHE A 338 31.07 17.69 -30.12
CA PHE A 338 30.26 17.55 -31.33
C PHE A 338 30.79 18.39 -32.49
N GLU A 339 31.20 19.64 -32.24
CA GLU A 339 31.78 20.53 -33.24
C GLU A 339 33.15 20.04 -33.74
N ASP A 340 33.98 19.46 -32.87
CA ASP A 340 35.25 18.81 -33.24
C ASP A 340 35.01 17.52 -34.07
N MET A 341 33.94 16.78 -33.75
CA MET A 341 33.55 15.56 -34.45
C MET A 341 32.87 15.83 -35.81
N VAL A 342 32.16 16.96 -35.96
CA VAL A 342 31.51 17.37 -37.22
C VAL A 342 32.46 18.15 -38.13
N GLY A 343 33.43 18.89 -37.57
CA GLY A 343 34.43 19.64 -38.34
C GLY A 343 35.38 18.78 -39.19
N SER A 344 35.46 17.48 -38.90
CA SER A 344 36.33 16.52 -39.59
C SER A 344 35.64 15.67 -40.65
N VAL A 345 34.30 15.74 -40.78
CA VAL A 345 33.53 14.89 -41.71
C VAL A 345 32.36 15.70 -42.31
N LEU A 346 32.61 16.40 -43.43
CA LEU A 346 31.73 16.67 -44.60
C LEU A 346 31.97 18.06 -45.24
N PRO A 347 31.97 18.18 -46.59
CA PRO A 347 32.10 19.46 -47.29
C PRO A 347 30.79 20.28 -47.30
N LYS A 348 30.91 21.61 -47.25
CA LYS A 348 29.80 22.59 -47.25
C LYS A 348 28.89 22.46 -48.49
N PRO A 349 27.55 22.47 -48.34
CA PRO A 349 26.61 22.53 -49.46
C PRO A 349 26.39 23.97 -49.95
N GLU A 350 26.23 24.13 -51.26
CA GLU A 350 25.88 25.39 -51.94
C GLU A 350 24.42 25.82 -51.67
N PRO A 351 24.10 27.13 -51.71
CA PRO A 351 22.76 27.63 -51.43
C PRO A 351 21.81 27.45 -52.63
N ALA A 352 20.58 27.00 -52.35
CA ALA A 352 19.48 26.90 -53.30
C ALA A 352 18.72 28.26 -53.44
N PRO A 353 18.10 28.54 -54.61
CA PRO A 353 17.55 29.85 -54.94
C PRO A 353 16.13 30.11 -54.42
N ASP A 354 15.84 31.41 -54.24
CA ASP A 354 14.63 32.00 -53.67
C ASP A 354 13.31 31.66 -54.40
N ALA A 355 12.24 31.46 -53.63
CA ALA A 355 10.85 31.40 -54.11
C ALA A 355 10.14 32.74 -53.87
N PRO A 356 9.30 33.24 -54.82
CA PRO A 356 8.64 34.52 -54.68
C PRO A 356 7.24 34.44 -54.04
N GLU A 357 6.90 35.47 -53.26
CA GLU A 357 5.56 35.78 -52.76
C GLU A 357 4.63 36.39 -53.83
N LYS A 358 3.31 36.11 -53.70
CA LYS A 358 2.09 36.90 -54.03
C LYS A 358 0.91 35.90 -54.01
N GLY A 359 -0.31 36.15 -53.54
CA GLY A 359 -1.09 37.35 -53.24
C GLY A 359 -2.53 37.13 -53.76
N TYR A 360 -3.54 37.15 -52.88
CA TYR A 360 -5.02 37.32 -53.05
C TYR A 360 -5.75 36.85 -54.34
N CYS A 361 -6.87 36.11 -54.21
CA CYS A 361 -8.26 36.62 -54.24
C CYS A 361 -9.32 35.49 -54.39
N ALA A 362 -10.56 35.78 -53.98
CA ALA A 362 -11.75 34.92 -53.97
C ALA A 362 -12.48 34.79 -55.33
N THR A 363 -13.31 33.74 -55.49
CA THR A 363 -14.70 33.81 -56.03
C THR A 363 -15.46 32.49 -55.88
N GLU A 364 -16.79 32.64 -55.79
CA GLU A 364 -17.85 31.64 -55.66
C GLU A 364 -18.24 30.96 -56.99
N ASN A 365 -18.95 29.82 -56.87
CA ASN A 365 -20.14 29.36 -57.64
C ASN A 365 -20.08 27.91 -58.14
N GLY A 366 -20.92 27.06 -57.52
CA GLY A 366 -22.20 26.65 -58.12
C GLY A 366 -22.26 25.56 -59.19
N ALA A 367 -22.92 24.46 -58.79
CA ALA A 367 -23.94 23.68 -59.54
C ALA A 367 -23.55 22.40 -60.33
N GLY A 368 -24.12 21.28 -59.87
CA GLY A 368 -25.10 20.52 -60.68
C GLY A 368 -24.73 19.08 -61.07
N ALA A 369 -25.42 18.07 -60.50
CA ALA A 369 -26.22 17.06 -61.23
C ALA A 369 -26.73 15.93 -60.31
N GLN A 370 -28.03 15.62 -60.43
CA GLN A 370 -28.78 14.52 -59.79
C GLN A 370 -29.05 13.38 -60.78
N ALA A 371 -29.20 12.13 -60.29
CA ALA A 371 -30.17 11.08 -60.69
C ALA A 371 -29.83 9.75 -59.96
N GLN A 372 -30.59 9.28 -58.96
CA GLN A 372 -31.78 8.38 -59.00
C GLN A 372 -31.49 6.96 -59.54
N THR A 373 -31.27 5.96 -58.66
CA THR A 373 -32.20 4.91 -58.12
C THR A 373 -32.46 3.71 -59.05
N GLU A 374 -32.18 2.49 -58.58
CA GLU A 374 -33.12 1.34 -58.61
C GLU A 374 -32.60 0.13 -57.80
N ALA A 375 -33.53 -0.77 -57.46
CA ALA A 375 -33.57 -1.63 -56.28
C ALA A 375 -32.89 -3.01 -56.40
N GLU A 376 -32.64 -3.54 -55.20
CA GLU A 376 -32.18 -4.84 -54.72
C GLU A 376 -32.99 -6.08 -55.20
N PRO A 377 -32.48 -7.33 -55.03
CA PRO A 377 -32.75 -8.05 -53.77
C PRO A 377 -31.64 -8.97 -53.21
N THR A 378 -31.40 -8.81 -51.90
CA THR A 378 -31.28 -9.81 -50.82
C THR A 378 -30.29 -10.99 -50.91
N ALA A 379 -29.32 -11.01 -49.98
CA ALA A 379 -28.91 -12.20 -49.22
C ALA A 379 -28.21 -11.82 -47.89
N SER A 380 -28.99 -11.87 -46.80
CA SER A 380 -28.62 -12.06 -45.38
C SER A 380 -27.27 -11.52 -44.86
N GLU A 381 -27.30 -10.36 -44.23
CA GLU A 381 -26.23 -9.83 -43.37
C GLU A 381 -26.40 -10.28 -41.91
N PRO A 382 -25.29 -10.51 -41.17
CA PRO A 382 -25.28 -10.61 -39.71
C PRO A 382 -25.55 -9.23 -39.11
N SER A 383 -26.34 -9.18 -38.03
CA SER A 383 -26.76 -7.94 -37.38
C SER A 383 -25.57 -7.14 -36.83
N GLU A 384 -25.13 -6.13 -37.57
CA GLU A 384 -24.32 -5.04 -37.05
C GLU A 384 -25.18 -4.14 -36.16
N THR A 385 -25.06 -4.29 -34.85
CA THR A 385 -25.38 -3.19 -33.94
C THR A 385 -24.27 -2.16 -34.06
N THR A 386 -24.51 -1.16 -34.90
CA THR A 386 -23.75 0.09 -34.95
C THR A 386 -23.92 0.81 -33.61
N GLU A 387 -23.00 0.62 -32.68
CA GLU A 387 -22.94 1.43 -31.48
C GLU A 387 -22.47 2.84 -31.87
N GLY A 388 -23.39 3.79 -31.73
CA GLY A 388 -23.11 5.22 -31.83
C GLY A 388 -22.19 5.71 -30.70
N PRO A 389 -21.83 7.01 -30.70
CA PRO A 389 -20.91 7.57 -29.72
C PRO A 389 -21.43 7.30 -28.30
N PHE A 390 -20.56 6.74 -27.45
CA PHE A 390 -20.81 6.35 -26.06
C PHE A 390 -21.89 7.23 -25.41
N SER A 391 -23.07 6.64 -25.21
CA SER A 391 -24.15 7.26 -24.47
C SER A 391 -23.65 7.45 -23.03
N LEU A 392 -23.50 8.70 -22.59
CA LEU A 392 -23.26 9.09 -21.19
C LEU A 392 -24.49 8.81 -20.31
N LYS A 393 -25.03 7.59 -20.37
CA LYS A 393 -26.08 7.10 -19.48
C LYS A 393 -25.46 6.19 -18.46
N LEU A 394 -25.81 6.40 -17.21
CA LEU A 394 -25.49 5.48 -16.13
C LEU A 394 -26.18 4.14 -16.44
N GLU A 395 -25.42 3.07 -16.64
CA GLU A 395 -25.92 1.73 -16.94
C GLU A 395 -26.50 1.09 -15.66
N GLU A 396 -27.67 1.54 -15.24
CA GLU A 396 -28.37 1.00 -14.07
C GLU A 396 -29.17 -0.26 -14.45
N TRP A 397 -29.08 -1.31 -13.62
CA TRP A 397 -29.96 -2.47 -13.70
C TRP A 397 -30.47 -2.89 -12.32
N ASN A 398 -31.64 -3.54 -12.29
CA ASN A 398 -32.25 -4.03 -11.05
C ASN A 398 -31.74 -5.45 -10.76
N ALA A 399 -30.95 -5.60 -9.69
CA ALA A 399 -30.41 -6.89 -9.26
C ALA A 399 -31.49 -7.96 -8.99
N GLY A 400 -32.72 -7.57 -8.62
CA GLY A 400 -33.82 -8.51 -8.38
C GLY A 400 -34.42 -9.12 -9.66
N GLY A 401 -34.17 -8.51 -10.82
CA GLY A 401 -34.60 -9.01 -12.13
C GLY A 401 -33.50 -9.70 -12.94
N ASP A 402 -32.33 -9.89 -12.33
CA ASP A 402 -31.16 -10.48 -12.97
C ASP A 402 -31.30 -12.02 -13.05
N ASP A 403 -30.72 -12.64 -14.07
CA ASP A 403 -30.78 -14.10 -14.27
C ASP A 403 -29.72 -14.86 -13.45
N TRP A 404 -28.78 -14.11 -12.84
CA TRP A 404 -27.66 -14.59 -12.03
C TRP A 404 -26.79 -15.65 -12.74
N GLN A 405 -26.89 -15.78 -14.06
CA GLN A 405 -26.07 -16.66 -14.88
C GLN A 405 -24.77 -15.94 -15.25
N ILE A 406 -23.89 -15.82 -14.25
CA ILE A 406 -22.64 -15.07 -14.38
C ILE A 406 -21.59 -15.93 -15.10
N SER A 407 -21.10 -15.45 -16.25
CA SER A 407 -20.02 -16.12 -16.97
C SER A 407 -18.69 -16.02 -16.21
N PRO A 408 -17.82 -17.06 -16.26
CA PRO A 408 -16.48 -16.97 -15.71
C PRO A 408 -15.67 -15.82 -16.33
N ARG A 409 -14.73 -15.27 -15.56
CA ARG A 409 -13.78 -14.28 -16.08
C ARG A 409 -12.91 -14.90 -17.17
N ALA A 410 -12.63 -14.13 -18.22
CA ALA A 410 -11.82 -14.56 -19.35
C ALA A 410 -10.31 -14.47 -19.04
N TRP A 411 -9.85 -15.30 -18.10
CA TRP A 411 -8.42 -15.48 -17.81
C TRP A 411 -7.70 -16.13 -19.00
N LEU A 412 -6.49 -15.65 -19.28
CA LEU A 412 -5.57 -16.19 -20.30
C LEU A 412 -4.43 -16.98 -19.63
N LEU A 413 -3.84 -16.41 -18.57
CA LEU A 413 -2.69 -16.97 -17.86
C LEU A 413 -2.81 -16.75 -16.35
N GLY A 414 -2.96 -17.85 -15.61
CA GLY A 414 -3.10 -17.86 -14.16
C GLY A 414 -4.12 -16.82 -13.67
N ASN A 415 -3.76 -16.12 -12.60
CA ASN A 415 -4.48 -14.94 -12.14
C ASN A 415 -3.71 -13.66 -12.51
N VAL A 416 -3.01 -13.68 -13.65
CA VAL A 416 -2.21 -12.55 -14.13
C VAL A 416 -2.93 -11.86 -15.26
N PHE A 417 -3.21 -12.56 -16.36
CA PHE A 417 -3.79 -11.93 -17.55
C PHE A 417 -5.26 -12.31 -17.70
N CYS A 418 -6.13 -11.31 -17.72
CA CYS A 418 -7.57 -11.45 -17.97
C CYS A 418 -7.99 -10.41 -19.00
N ARG A 419 -8.87 -10.80 -19.94
CA ARG A 419 -9.41 -9.84 -20.91
C ARG A 419 -10.15 -8.70 -20.20
N GLY A 420 -10.05 -7.51 -20.77
CA GLY A 420 -10.57 -6.27 -20.21
C GLY A 420 -9.74 -5.70 -19.06
N PHE A 421 -8.67 -6.35 -18.62
CA PHE A 421 -7.89 -5.92 -17.45
C PHE A 421 -6.49 -5.47 -17.84
N VAL A 422 -5.98 -4.49 -17.08
CA VAL A 422 -4.57 -4.11 -17.06
C VAL A 422 -3.87 -4.81 -15.91
N SER A 423 -2.69 -5.35 -16.18
CA SER A 423 -1.77 -5.91 -15.19
C SER A 423 -0.41 -5.22 -15.27
N ALA A 424 0.29 -5.14 -14.15
CA ALA A 424 1.61 -4.51 -14.09
C ALA A 424 2.66 -5.43 -13.47
N LEU A 425 3.87 -5.40 -14.03
CA LEU A 425 5.06 -6.03 -13.47
C LEU A 425 6.05 -4.94 -13.05
N ILE A 426 6.30 -4.83 -11.76
CA ILE A 426 7.21 -3.85 -11.18
C ILE A 426 8.54 -4.53 -10.85
N ALA A 427 9.67 -4.01 -11.35
CA ALA A 427 10.99 -4.49 -10.95
C ALA A 427 12.09 -3.44 -11.16
N ASP A 428 13.21 -3.61 -10.46
CA ASP A 428 14.41 -2.81 -10.71
C ASP A 428 14.97 -3.08 -12.13
N GLY A 429 15.80 -2.17 -12.63
CA GLY A 429 16.54 -2.37 -13.88
C GLY A 429 17.44 -3.60 -13.80
N GLY A 430 17.50 -4.40 -14.88
CA GLY A 430 18.39 -5.57 -14.96
C GLY A 430 17.96 -6.82 -14.17
N VAL A 431 16.82 -6.80 -13.47
CA VAL A 431 16.29 -7.95 -12.70
C VAL A 431 15.67 -9.03 -13.60
N GLY A 432 15.43 -8.73 -14.88
CA GLY A 432 14.90 -9.72 -15.85
C GLY A 432 13.41 -9.56 -16.18
N LYS A 433 12.84 -8.35 -16.08
CA LYS A 433 11.45 -8.05 -16.48
C LYS A 433 11.14 -8.52 -17.90
N THR A 434 11.99 -8.15 -18.86
CA THR A 434 11.84 -8.54 -20.26
C THR A 434 11.95 -10.05 -20.45
N ALA A 435 12.89 -10.72 -19.76
CA ALA A 435 12.98 -12.17 -19.79
C ALA A 435 11.70 -12.84 -19.24
N TRP A 436 11.09 -12.26 -18.21
CA TRP A 436 9.85 -12.74 -17.62
C TRP A 436 8.65 -12.54 -18.54
N SER A 437 8.50 -11.34 -19.12
CA SER A 437 7.39 -11.03 -20.03
C SER A 437 7.47 -11.85 -21.32
N VAL A 438 8.68 -12.10 -21.85
CA VAL A 438 8.90 -13.03 -22.97
C VAL A 438 8.47 -14.46 -22.59
N LEU A 439 8.80 -14.93 -21.39
CA LEU A 439 8.42 -16.28 -20.94
C LEU A 439 6.90 -16.43 -20.77
N GLN A 440 6.22 -15.43 -20.22
CA GLN A 440 4.76 -15.43 -20.11
C GLN A 440 4.10 -15.31 -21.49
N GLY A 441 4.63 -14.46 -22.38
CA GLY A 441 4.18 -14.34 -23.76
C GLY A 441 4.32 -15.65 -24.54
N LEU A 442 5.44 -16.36 -24.39
CA LEU A 442 5.61 -17.70 -24.98
C LEU A 442 4.66 -18.72 -24.38
N SER A 443 4.38 -18.66 -23.08
CA SER A 443 3.42 -19.58 -22.43
C SER A 443 2.02 -19.44 -23.05
N CYS A 444 1.57 -18.20 -23.20
CA CYS A 444 0.32 -17.85 -23.87
C CYS A 444 0.30 -18.26 -25.36
N ALA A 445 1.34 -17.91 -26.12
CA ALA A 445 1.41 -18.15 -27.56
C ALA A 445 1.53 -19.65 -27.92
N THR A 446 2.14 -20.46 -27.05
CA THR A 446 2.31 -21.90 -27.27
C THR A 446 1.21 -22.74 -26.63
N GLY A 447 0.48 -22.20 -25.64
CA GLY A 447 -0.46 -22.96 -24.82
C GLY A 447 0.22 -23.81 -23.75
N ARG A 448 1.53 -23.65 -23.52
CA ARG A 448 2.34 -24.44 -22.57
C ARG A 448 2.60 -23.63 -21.30
N ALA A 449 2.55 -24.26 -20.14
CA ALA A 449 2.81 -23.62 -18.84
C ALA A 449 4.31 -23.37 -18.57
N LEU A 450 5.01 -22.67 -19.47
CA LEU A 450 6.47 -22.45 -19.39
C LEU A 450 6.86 -21.56 -18.20
N SER A 451 6.01 -20.58 -17.84
CA SER A 451 6.15 -19.75 -16.64
C SER A 451 5.70 -20.44 -15.34
N GLY A 452 5.22 -21.68 -15.42
CA GLY A 452 4.62 -22.42 -14.29
C GLY A 452 3.20 -21.95 -13.92
N GLU A 453 2.61 -21.06 -14.72
CA GLU A 453 1.23 -20.62 -14.58
C GLU A 453 0.29 -21.45 -15.46
N HIS A 454 -0.94 -21.65 -14.99
CA HIS A 454 -1.94 -22.34 -15.78
C HIS A 454 -2.33 -21.50 -17.00
N VAL A 455 -2.22 -22.08 -18.20
CA VAL A 455 -2.69 -21.48 -19.44
C VAL A 455 -4.14 -21.94 -19.67
N PHE A 456 -5.08 -21.01 -19.64
CA PHE A 456 -6.51 -21.31 -19.83
C PHE A 456 -6.83 -21.56 -21.30
N GLU A 457 -6.24 -20.75 -22.17
CA GLU A 457 -6.39 -20.84 -23.62
C GLU A 457 -5.11 -20.37 -24.29
N ARG A 458 -4.74 -21.02 -25.40
CA ARG A 458 -3.66 -20.53 -26.27
C ARG A 458 -4.13 -19.25 -26.94
N CYS A 459 -3.37 -18.17 -26.83
CA CYS A 459 -3.83 -16.85 -27.26
C CYS A 459 -2.77 -16.10 -28.07
N ARG A 460 -3.20 -15.15 -28.91
CA ARG A 460 -2.32 -14.35 -29.75
C ARG A 460 -1.72 -13.21 -28.96
N VAL A 461 -0.40 -13.12 -28.96
CA VAL A 461 0.37 -12.19 -28.13
C VAL A 461 1.05 -11.15 -29.00
N LEU A 462 0.93 -9.88 -28.66
CA LEU A 462 1.75 -8.79 -29.19
C LEU A 462 2.71 -8.31 -28.09
N LEU A 463 4.01 -8.52 -28.31
CA LEU A 463 5.07 -7.97 -27.46
C LEU A 463 5.64 -6.72 -28.12
N LEU A 464 5.39 -5.57 -27.51
CA LEU A 464 5.91 -4.27 -27.91
C LEU A 464 7.11 -3.92 -27.03
N SER A 465 8.32 -3.97 -27.59
CA SER A 465 9.52 -3.45 -26.95
C SER A 465 9.77 -2.02 -27.40
N LEU A 466 9.91 -1.11 -26.44
CA LEU A 466 10.22 0.31 -26.63
C LEU A 466 11.65 0.65 -26.19
N GLU A 467 12.39 -0.31 -25.65
CA GLU A 467 13.80 -0.18 -25.25
C GLU A 467 14.76 -0.95 -26.15
N ASP A 468 14.39 -2.16 -26.59
CA ASP A 468 15.23 -2.96 -27.48
C ASP A 468 14.91 -2.67 -28.96
N ASP A 469 15.94 -2.76 -29.80
CA ASP A 469 15.76 -2.81 -31.25
C ASP A 469 15.23 -4.18 -31.71
N ARG A 470 14.93 -4.28 -33.01
CA ARG A 470 14.41 -5.52 -33.61
C ARG A 470 15.35 -6.72 -33.41
N GLU A 471 16.66 -6.54 -33.53
CA GLU A 471 17.61 -7.65 -33.46
C GLU A 471 17.78 -8.13 -32.02
N GLU A 472 17.85 -7.21 -31.06
CA GLU A 472 17.93 -7.56 -29.64
C GLU A 472 16.65 -8.24 -29.14
N LEU A 473 15.47 -7.75 -29.54
CA LEU A 473 14.21 -8.43 -29.22
C LEU A 473 14.17 -9.85 -29.81
N ARG A 474 14.65 -10.04 -31.05
CA ARG A 474 14.77 -11.38 -31.66
C ARG A 474 15.71 -12.28 -30.88
N ARG A 475 16.85 -11.76 -30.42
CA ARG A 475 17.80 -12.50 -29.57
C ARG A 475 17.15 -12.96 -28.28
N ARG A 476 16.44 -12.08 -27.55
CA ARG A 476 15.75 -12.41 -26.30
C ARG A 476 14.69 -13.49 -26.47
N VAL A 477 13.83 -13.35 -27.49
CA VAL A 477 12.79 -14.33 -27.79
C VAL A 477 13.40 -15.67 -28.20
N ARG A 478 14.44 -15.65 -29.05
CA ARG A 478 15.13 -16.88 -29.47
C ARG A 478 15.80 -17.59 -28.29
N ALA A 479 16.41 -16.85 -27.37
CA ALA A 479 17.01 -17.39 -26.16
C ALA A 479 15.97 -18.13 -25.31
N ALA A 480 14.81 -17.52 -25.08
CA ALA A 480 13.72 -18.14 -24.33
C ALA A 480 13.15 -19.37 -25.06
N MET A 481 13.00 -19.32 -26.38
CA MET A 481 12.59 -20.49 -27.17
C MET A 481 13.56 -21.66 -27.02
N ILE A 482 14.88 -21.42 -27.09
CA ILE A 482 15.90 -22.45 -26.89
C ILE A 482 15.86 -22.98 -25.44
N ALA A 483 15.74 -22.09 -24.45
CA ALA A 483 15.72 -22.48 -23.04
C ALA A 483 14.57 -23.45 -22.68
N HIS A 484 13.47 -23.39 -23.43
CA HIS A 484 12.20 -24.09 -23.19
C HIS A 484 11.79 -25.07 -24.28
N ASP A 485 12.67 -25.35 -25.25
CA ASP A 485 12.41 -26.22 -26.39
C ASP A 485 11.10 -25.83 -27.13
N VAL A 486 10.98 -24.55 -27.49
CA VAL A 486 9.89 -24.02 -28.30
C VAL A 486 10.39 -23.87 -29.74
N LYS A 487 9.63 -24.44 -30.67
CA LYS A 487 9.94 -24.42 -32.10
C LYS A 487 9.29 -23.22 -32.79
N PRO A 488 9.88 -22.68 -33.88
CA PRO A 488 9.31 -21.55 -34.61
C PRO A 488 7.85 -21.76 -35.05
N GLU A 489 7.47 -22.98 -35.40
CA GLU A 489 6.12 -23.33 -35.85
C GLU A 489 5.08 -23.26 -34.71
N GLU A 490 5.53 -23.37 -33.45
CA GLU A 490 4.66 -23.21 -32.28
C GLU A 490 4.32 -21.74 -31.99
N VAL A 491 5.07 -20.79 -32.56
CA VAL A 491 4.83 -19.35 -32.35
C VAL A 491 4.36 -18.63 -33.62
N ASP A 492 4.44 -19.28 -34.78
CA ASP A 492 3.99 -18.73 -36.05
C ASP A 492 2.48 -18.42 -36.05
N GLY A 493 2.13 -17.16 -36.30
CA GLY A 493 0.74 -16.67 -36.21
C GLY A 493 0.20 -16.50 -34.77
N TRP A 494 1.01 -16.76 -33.74
CA TRP A 494 0.62 -16.68 -32.33
C TRP A 494 1.41 -15.64 -31.52
N LEU A 495 2.70 -15.44 -31.82
CA LEU A 495 3.53 -14.42 -31.19
C LEU A 495 3.96 -13.38 -32.21
N PHE A 496 3.56 -12.13 -31.96
CA PHE A 496 3.90 -10.97 -32.77
C PHE A 496 4.84 -10.07 -31.97
N LEU A 497 5.91 -9.60 -32.63
CA LEU A 497 6.94 -8.78 -32.01
C LEU A 497 6.96 -7.41 -32.70
N SER A 498 7.02 -6.34 -31.92
CA SER A 498 7.18 -4.98 -32.41
C SER A 498 8.28 -4.27 -31.65
N ALA A 499 9.22 -3.67 -32.38
CA ALA A 499 10.30 -2.85 -31.86
C ALA A 499 10.40 -1.60 -32.76
N PRO A 500 9.59 -0.57 -32.53
CA PRO A 500 9.44 0.54 -33.46
C PRO A 500 10.61 1.54 -33.45
N GLU A 501 11.63 1.37 -32.61
CA GLU A 501 12.83 2.22 -32.56
C GLU A 501 12.49 3.72 -32.46
N GLY A 502 11.53 4.07 -31.59
CA GLY A 502 11.05 5.45 -31.39
C GLY A 502 10.07 5.98 -32.45
N LYS A 503 9.75 5.21 -33.49
CA LYS A 503 8.87 5.65 -34.60
C LYS A 503 7.37 5.53 -34.30
N ALA A 504 6.99 4.82 -33.25
CA ALA A 504 5.57 4.57 -32.92
C ALA A 504 4.86 5.74 -32.21
N GLY A 505 5.56 6.86 -31.96
CA GLY A 505 5.01 7.94 -31.14
C GLY A 505 4.80 7.49 -29.69
N LYS A 506 3.72 7.97 -29.06
CA LYS A 506 3.35 7.66 -27.67
C LYS A 506 1.90 7.23 -27.56
N LEU A 507 1.58 6.51 -26.50
CA LEU A 507 0.22 6.21 -26.04
C LEU A 507 -0.46 7.50 -25.58
N VAL A 508 0.29 8.35 -24.86
CA VAL A 508 -0.19 9.60 -24.29
C VAL A 508 0.90 10.67 -24.40
N ASN A 509 0.55 11.84 -24.95
CA ASN A 509 1.45 12.98 -25.12
C ASN A 509 1.21 14.04 -24.05
N ALA A 510 2.28 14.69 -23.57
CA ALA A 510 2.20 15.84 -22.66
C ALA A 510 1.76 17.15 -23.35
N ALA A 511 1.68 17.17 -24.69
CA ALA A 511 1.48 18.40 -25.45
C ALA A 511 0.10 19.05 -25.25
N LEU A 512 0.15 20.23 -24.65
CA LEU A 512 -0.91 21.21 -24.45
C LEU A 512 -1.42 21.78 -25.79
N ARG A 513 -2.74 21.78 -26.00
CA ARG A 513 -3.40 22.88 -26.72
C ARG A 513 -4.34 23.61 -25.77
N GLY A 514 -4.02 24.88 -25.51
CA GLY A 514 -4.89 25.93 -24.96
C GLY A 514 -5.40 25.76 -23.53
N ASN A 515 -5.63 24.53 -23.05
CA ASN A 515 -6.48 24.26 -21.88
C ASN A 515 -5.87 23.27 -20.88
N GLY A 516 -4.58 22.95 -20.91
CA GLY A 516 -3.98 22.13 -19.85
C GLY A 516 -4.26 20.62 -19.89
N ARG A 517 -4.89 20.07 -20.93
CA ARG A 517 -5.36 18.66 -20.94
C ARG A 517 -4.45 17.75 -21.77
N VAL A 518 -4.08 16.63 -21.16
CA VAL A 518 -3.35 15.49 -21.76
C VAL A 518 -4.15 14.89 -22.94
N LYS A 519 -3.47 14.48 -24.01
CA LYS A 519 -4.09 13.88 -25.22
C LYS A 519 -3.50 12.50 -25.52
N THR A 520 -4.34 11.58 -26.01
CA THR A 520 -3.89 10.31 -26.59
C THR A 520 -2.97 10.56 -27.80
N GLY A 521 -1.96 9.71 -27.96
CA GLY A 521 -0.98 9.80 -29.05
C GLY A 521 -1.18 8.74 -30.14
N ALA A 522 -0.41 8.85 -31.22
CA ALA A 522 -0.55 8.03 -32.43
C ALA A 522 -0.35 6.52 -32.20
N MET A 523 0.40 6.14 -31.15
CA MET A 523 0.62 4.73 -30.81
C MET A 523 -0.69 4.00 -30.51
N LEU A 524 -1.68 4.69 -29.91
CA LEU A 524 -2.96 4.08 -29.54
C LEU A 524 -3.72 3.59 -30.78
N ASP A 525 -3.73 4.37 -31.85
CA ASP A 525 -4.44 4.02 -33.09
C ASP A 525 -3.73 2.88 -33.83
N GLU A 526 -2.40 2.92 -33.89
CA GLU A 526 -1.58 1.83 -34.45
C GLU A 526 -1.76 0.53 -33.66
N LEU A 527 -1.85 0.60 -32.33
CA LEU A 527 -2.12 -0.55 -31.48
C LEU A 527 -3.52 -1.11 -31.76
N LYS A 528 -4.57 -0.28 -31.84
CA LYS A 528 -5.93 -0.72 -32.18
C LYS A 528 -5.97 -1.42 -33.54
N ALA A 529 -5.30 -0.84 -34.55
CA ALA A 529 -5.20 -1.44 -35.87
C ALA A 529 -4.45 -2.78 -35.84
N ALA A 530 -3.35 -2.86 -35.09
CA ALA A 530 -2.58 -4.08 -34.95
C ALA A 530 -3.31 -5.19 -34.18
N ILE A 531 -4.05 -4.82 -33.12
CA ILE A 531 -4.87 -5.72 -32.31
C ILE A 531 -6.00 -6.31 -33.15
N THR A 532 -6.77 -5.45 -33.80
CA THR A 532 -7.88 -5.89 -34.67
C THR A 532 -7.37 -6.71 -35.85
N GLY A 533 -6.36 -6.21 -36.57
CA GLY A 533 -5.86 -6.86 -37.78
C GLY A 533 -5.20 -8.23 -37.56
N ARG A 534 -4.80 -8.55 -36.32
CA ARG A 534 -4.14 -9.82 -35.96
C ARG A 534 -4.91 -10.64 -34.94
N ASN A 535 -6.09 -10.17 -34.49
CA ASN A 535 -6.87 -10.76 -33.41
C ASN A 535 -6.03 -11.01 -32.15
N ILE A 536 -5.29 -9.99 -31.71
CA ILE A 536 -4.45 -10.07 -30.51
C ILE A 536 -5.35 -10.23 -29.28
N ASP A 537 -4.91 -11.08 -28.35
CA ASP A 537 -5.60 -11.37 -27.08
C ASP A 537 -4.84 -10.81 -25.87
N LEU A 538 -3.50 -10.69 -26.01
CA LEU A 538 -2.60 -10.17 -24.98
C LEU A 538 -1.63 -9.16 -25.59
N LEU A 539 -1.63 -7.94 -25.08
CA LEU A 539 -0.63 -6.91 -25.38
C LEU A 539 0.33 -6.76 -24.19
N ILE A 540 1.63 -6.86 -24.45
CA ILE A 540 2.69 -6.59 -23.48
C ILE A 540 3.45 -5.34 -23.94
N ILE A 541 3.54 -4.33 -23.08
CA ILE A 541 4.29 -3.08 -23.32
C ILE A 541 5.52 -3.05 -22.41
N ASP A 542 6.70 -3.04 -23.02
CA ASP A 542 7.98 -3.07 -22.31
C ASP A 542 8.92 -1.92 -22.74
N PRO A 543 9.19 -0.92 -21.88
CA PRO A 543 8.52 -0.56 -20.63
C PRO A 543 7.47 0.54 -20.81
N LEU A 544 6.64 0.73 -19.78
CA LEU A 544 5.62 1.79 -19.71
C LEU A 544 6.20 3.20 -19.85
N VAL A 545 7.33 3.48 -19.21
CA VAL A 545 7.97 4.81 -19.20
C VAL A 545 8.28 5.35 -20.60
N LYS A 546 8.49 4.46 -21.58
CA LYS A 546 8.73 4.87 -22.97
C LYS A 546 7.45 5.12 -23.75
N ALA A 547 6.31 4.62 -23.28
CA ALA A 547 5.02 4.70 -23.94
C ALA A 547 4.30 6.04 -23.74
N HIS A 548 4.76 6.93 -22.85
CA HIS A 548 4.15 8.25 -22.65
C HIS A 548 5.20 9.37 -22.54
N ASP A 549 4.73 10.61 -22.51
CA ASP A 549 5.55 11.81 -22.26
C ASP A 549 5.16 12.55 -20.96
N VAL A 550 4.24 12.00 -20.18
CA VAL A 550 3.87 12.60 -18.88
C VAL A 550 4.92 12.33 -17.80
N GLU A 551 5.02 13.22 -16.82
CA GLU A 551 5.85 13.05 -15.63
C GLU A 551 5.30 11.89 -14.77
N GLU A 552 6.12 10.87 -14.49
CA GLU A 552 5.66 9.67 -13.76
C GLU A 552 5.31 9.98 -12.31
N ASN A 553 5.87 11.04 -11.74
CA ASN A 553 5.53 11.48 -10.38
C ASN A 553 4.19 12.24 -10.31
N ASP A 554 3.63 12.68 -11.44
CA ASP A 554 2.29 13.26 -11.49
C ASP A 554 1.24 12.14 -11.56
N ASN A 555 0.65 11.83 -10.40
CA ASN A 555 -0.39 10.81 -10.29
C ASN A 555 -1.61 11.08 -11.18
N SER A 556 -1.98 12.35 -11.40
CA SER A 556 -3.13 12.71 -12.24
C SER A 556 -2.84 12.45 -13.72
N ALA A 557 -1.63 12.77 -14.16
CA ALA A 557 -1.20 12.50 -15.52
C ALA A 557 -1.01 10.99 -15.77
N MET A 558 -0.44 10.27 -14.80
CA MET A 558 -0.31 8.81 -14.87
C MET A 558 -1.65 8.08 -14.83
N ASP A 559 -2.65 8.61 -14.10
CA ASP A 559 -4.02 8.05 -14.12
C ASP A 559 -4.62 8.07 -15.54
N ILE A 560 -4.32 9.11 -16.34
CA ILE A 560 -4.76 9.19 -17.74
C ILE A 560 -4.07 8.12 -18.60
N VAL A 561 -2.77 7.86 -18.37
CA VAL A 561 -2.02 6.80 -19.07
C VAL A 561 -2.62 5.43 -18.78
N ILE A 562 -2.87 5.12 -17.50
CA ILE A 562 -3.40 3.83 -17.08
C ILE A 562 -4.88 3.68 -17.47
N SER A 563 -5.66 4.75 -17.43
CA SER A 563 -7.03 4.77 -17.94
C SER A 563 -7.07 4.51 -19.43
N THR A 564 -6.17 5.11 -20.21
CA THR A 564 -6.06 4.86 -21.67
C THR A 564 -5.73 3.38 -21.95
N ALA A 565 -4.82 2.77 -21.19
CA ALA A 565 -4.51 1.35 -21.31
C ALA A 565 -5.70 0.46 -20.90
N SER A 566 -6.47 0.87 -19.89
CA SER A 566 -7.67 0.16 -19.42
C SER A 566 -8.81 0.23 -20.44
N GLU A 567 -9.06 1.41 -21.02
CA GLU A 567 -10.01 1.59 -22.11
C GLU A 567 -9.63 0.74 -23.33
N LEU A 568 -8.34 0.66 -23.67
CA LEU A 568 -7.87 -0.21 -24.74
C LEU A 568 -8.15 -1.69 -24.42
N ALA A 569 -7.85 -2.14 -23.20
CA ALA A 569 -8.11 -3.51 -22.76
C ALA A 569 -9.61 -3.87 -22.83
N ILE A 570 -10.48 -2.97 -22.37
CA ILE A 570 -11.94 -3.16 -22.36
C ILE A 570 -12.50 -3.12 -23.78
N SER A 571 -12.24 -2.04 -24.53
CA SER A 571 -12.82 -1.82 -25.85
C SER A 571 -12.36 -2.83 -26.90
N GLN A 572 -11.16 -3.40 -26.75
CA GLN A 572 -10.66 -4.44 -27.65
C GLN A 572 -10.85 -5.86 -27.09
N ASN A 573 -11.39 -6.02 -25.87
CA ASN A 573 -11.54 -7.29 -25.18
C ASN A 573 -10.22 -8.12 -25.11
N ILE A 574 -9.13 -7.46 -24.73
CA ILE A 574 -7.80 -8.05 -24.59
C ILE A 574 -7.27 -7.89 -23.16
N ALA A 575 -6.24 -8.66 -22.81
CA ALA A 575 -5.43 -8.38 -21.63
C ALA A 575 -4.29 -7.41 -22.00
N VAL A 576 -3.96 -6.47 -21.12
CA VAL A 576 -2.81 -5.56 -21.28
C VAL A 576 -1.85 -5.73 -20.10
N CYS A 577 -0.56 -5.91 -20.39
CA CYS A 577 0.50 -5.98 -19.41
C CYS A 577 1.47 -4.82 -19.58
N LEU A 578 1.72 -4.08 -18.48
CA LEU A 578 2.63 -2.95 -18.44
C LEU A 578 3.86 -3.31 -17.61
N LEU A 579 5.04 -3.29 -18.21
CA LEU A 579 6.30 -3.47 -17.49
C LEU A 579 6.75 -2.12 -16.94
N HIS A 580 7.02 -2.07 -15.64
CA HIS A 580 7.27 -0.83 -14.94
C HIS A 580 8.54 -0.88 -14.10
N HIS A 581 9.29 0.22 -14.08
CA HIS A 581 10.50 0.33 -13.27
C HIS A 581 10.15 0.76 -11.84
N THR A 582 10.94 0.30 -10.90
CA THR A 582 10.86 0.76 -9.51
C THR A 582 11.50 2.14 -9.32
N SER A 583 11.13 2.82 -8.24
CA SER A 583 11.88 3.92 -7.65
C SER A 583 13.21 3.42 -7.06
N LYS A 584 14.19 4.30 -6.97
CA LYS A 584 15.52 3.98 -6.39
C LYS A 584 15.34 3.57 -4.92
N GLY A 585 15.92 2.44 -4.50
CA GLY A 585 15.84 1.95 -3.12
C GLY A 585 16.09 0.43 -3.01
N ALA A 586 16.17 -0.08 -1.78
CA ALA A 586 16.37 -1.51 -1.52
C ALA A 586 15.19 -2.36 -2.03
N ALA A 587 15.47 -3.58 -2.46
CA ALA A 587 14.46 -4.51 -2.94
C ALA A 587 13.43 -4.83 -1.82
N ASP A 588 12.15 -4.57 -2.08
CA ASP A 588 11.02 -4.89 -1.17
C ASP A 588 9.99 -5.77 -1.91
N PRO A 589 10.13 -7.10 -1.82
CA PRO A 589 9.26 -8.04 -2.51
C PRO A 589 7.79 -7.95 -2.06
N GLY A 590 6.85 -7.92 -3.01
CA GLY A 590 5.42 -7.79 -2.74
C GLY A 590 4.95 -6.36 -2.46
N ASN A 591 5.84 -5.38 -2.51
CA ASN A 591 5.45 -3.98 -2.35
C ASN A 591 5.17 -3.32 -3.71
N ALA A 592 3.87 -3.22 -4.05
CA ALA A 592 3.41 -2.56 -5.28
C ALA A 592 3.67 -1.04 -5.29
N ASP A 593 3.94 -0.42 -4.13
CA ASP A 593 4.20 1.02 -4.02
C ASP A 593 5.61 1.41 -4.50
N ARG A 594 6.42 0.44 -4.94
CA ARG A 594 7.78 0.68 -5.44
C ARG A 594 7.85 1.16 -6.88
N GLY A 595 6.78 1.14 -7.68
CA GLY A 595 6.80 1.73 -9.04
C GLY A 595 6.94 3.27 -9.02
N ARG A 596 7.52 3.89 -10.04
CA ARG A 596 7.41 5.36 -10.21
C ARG A 596 5.96 5.75 -10.53
N GLY A 597 5.36 6.74 -9.87
CA GLY A 597 3.89 6.93 -10.01
C GLY A 597 3.06 5.71 -9.57
N ALA A 598 3.60 4.91 -8.63
CA ALA A 598 3.01 3.64 -8.22
C ALA A 598 1.54 3.72 -7.86
N SER A 599 1.08 4.83 -7.25
CA SER A 599 -0.32 5.00 -6.86
C SER A 599 -1.26 4.86 -8.06
N ALA A 600 -0.96 5.47 -9.21
CA ALA A 600 -1.80 5.38 -10.40
C ALA A 600 -1.77 3.98 -11.02
N VAL A 601 -0.57 3.40 -11.18
CA VAL A 601 -0.37 2.04 -11.72
C VAL A 601 -1.05 1.00 -10.84
N LYS A 602 -0.86 1.09 -9.52
CA LYS A 602 -1.47 0.24 -8.51
C LYS A 602 -2.98 0.39 -8.50
N ASN A 603 -3.52 1.61 -8.63
CA ASN A 603 -4.96 1.85 -8.58
C ASN A 603 -5.69 1.38 -9.84
N GLY A 604 -5.13 1.64 -11.02
CA GLY A 604 -5.76 1.27 -12.28
C GLY A 604 -5.49 -0.17 -12.74
N ALA A 605 -4.34 -0.77 -12.39
CA ALA A 605 -4.08 -2.18 -12.69
C ALA A 605 -4.85 -3.10 -11.71
N ARG A 606 -5.49 -4.13 -12.25
CA ARG A 606 -6.26 -5.11 -11.45
C ARG A 606 -5.38 -6.18 -10.81
N SER A 607 -4.18 -6.38 -11.34
CA SER A 607 -3.17 -7.30 -10.81
C SER A 607 -1.77 -6.69 -10.97
N VAL A 608 -1.05 -6.58 -9.87
CA VAL A 608 0.30 -6.03 -9.80
C VAL A 608 1.22 -7.04 -9.17
N TYR A 609 2.31 -7.36 -9.86
CA TYR A 609 3.33 -8.28 -9.41
C TYR A 609 4.67 -7.56 -9.29
N THR A 610 5.50 -8.00 -8.33
CA THR A 610 6.87 -7.52 -8.21
C THR A 610 7.85 -8.63 -8.56
N LEU A 611 8.86 -8.32 -9.36
CA LEU A 611 10.01 -9.20 -9.61
C LEU A 611 11.22 -8.64 -8.87
N THR A 612 11.84 -9.46 -8.02
CA THR A 612 12.99 -9.04 -7.19
C THR A 612 14.10 -10.07 -7.25
N ALA A 613 15.36 -9.62 -7.18
CA ALA A 613 16.49 -10.53 -7.07
C ALA A 613 16.57 -11.12 -5.66
N MET A 614 17.10 -12.34 -5.55
CA MET A 614 17.32 -13.01 -4.27
C MET A 614 18.15 -12.14 -3.32
N SER A 615 17.64 -11.91 -2.11
CA SER A 615 18.38 -11.21 -1.07
C SER A 615 19.53 -12.06 -0.53
N SER A 616 20.56 -11.45 0.06
CA SER A 616 21.66 -12.19 0.71
C SER A 616 21.15 -13.11 1.81
N GLY A 617 20.07 -12.71 2.49
CA GLY A 617 19.45 -13.54 3.52
C GLY A 617 18.70 -14.77 2.98
N GLU A 618 18.08 -14.65 1.81
CA GLU A 618 17.50 -15.80 1.11
C GLU A 618 18.59 -16.71 0.53
N ALA A 619 19.68 -16.13 0.03
CA ALA A 619 20.83 -16.90 -0.46
C ALA A 619 21.43 -17.78 0.65
N GLU A 620 21.67 -17.20 1.83
CA GLU A 620 22.09 -17.93 3.03
C GLU A 620 21.07 -19.03 3.41
N LEU A 621 19.77 -18.73 3.31
CA LEU A 621 18.71 -19.68 3.63
C LEU A 621 18.65 -20.86 2.66
N PHE A 622 18.92 -20.62 1.38
CA PHE A 622 18.84 -21.62 0.31
C PHE A 622 20.19 -22.26 -0.02
N ASN A 623 21.24 -21.96 0.75
CA ASN A 623 22.61 -22.41 0.50
C ASN A 623 23.11 -22.03 -0.91
N ILE A 624 22.78 -20.82 -1.35
CA ILE A 624 23.25 -20.22 -2.60
C ILE A 624 24.36 -19.24 -2.26
N THR A 625 25.46 -19.30 -3.01
CA THR A 625 26.59 -18.39 -2.79
C THR A 625 26.18 -16.95 -3.08
N GLU A 626 26.78 -15.99 -2.36
CA GLU A 626 26.53 -14.56 -2.59
C GLU A 626 26.80 -14.16 -4.06
N ALA A 627 27.78 -14.79 -4.72
CA ALA A 627 28.08 -14.56 -6.13
C ALA A 627 26.97 -15.06 -7.08
N SER A 628 26.31 -16.17 -6.73
CA SER A 628 25.26 -16.78 -7.55
C SER A 628 23.86 -16.25 -7.27
N ARG A 629 23.61 -15.57 -6.14
CA ARG A 629 22.25 -15.17 -5.74
C ARG A 629 21.53 -14.32 -6.78
N ARG A 630 22.26 -13.45 -7.49
CA ARG A 630 21.69 -12.55 -8.51
C ARG A 630 21.18 -13.29 -9.74
N SER A 631 21.52 -14.57 -9.90
CA SER A 631 20.92 -15.44 -10.90
C SER A 631 19.56 -15.99 -10.50
N PHE A 632 19.04 -15.66 -9.30
CA PHE A 632 17.73 -16.12 -8.87
C PHE A 632 16.82 -14.94 -8.58
N VAL A 633 15.60 -15.03 -9.09
CA VAL A 633 14.59 -13.98 -8.97
C VAL A 633 13.30 -14.57 -8.45
N ARG A 634 12.56 -13.72 -7.75
CA ARG A 634 11.32 -14.05 -7.07
C ARG A 634 10.20 -13.17 -7.57
N LEU A 635 9.06 -13.78 -7.86
CA LEU A 635 7.82 -13.14 -8.24
C LEU A 635 6.84 -13.18 -7.07
N ASP A 636 6.31 -12.02 -6.70
CA ASP A 636 5.35 -11.85 -5.61
C ASP A 636 4.11 -11.11 -6.08
N SER A 637 2.98 -11.42 -5.45
CA SER A 637 1.76 -10.61 -5.56
C SER A 637 1.95 -9.30 -4.79
N GLY A 638 1.96 -8.17 -5.50
CA GLY A 638 1.99 -6.85 -4.88
C GLY A 638 0.59 -6.33 -4.53
N LYS A 639 -0.32 -6.40 -5.51
CA LYS A 639 -1.75 -6.10 -5.34
C LYS A 639 -2.56 -6.99 -6.27
N VAL A 640 -3.46 -7.80 -5.71
CA VAL A 640 -4.38 -8.62 -6.49
C VAL A 640 -5.78 -8.40 -5.93
N ASN A 641 -6.62 -7.67 -6.67
CA ASN A 641 -7.94 -7.26 -6.18
C ASN A 641 -9.02 -8.33 -6.37
N ILE A 642 -8.73 -9.40 -7.11
CA ILE A 642 -9.75 -10.28 -7.71
C ILE A 642 -9.61 -11.73 -7.26
N THR A 643 -8.42 -12.12 -6.82
CA THR A 643 -8.12 -13.45 -6.29
C THR A 643 -7.25 -13.32 -5.05
N PRO A 644 -7.27 -14.31 -4.13
CA PRO A 644 -6.32 -14.36 -3.02
C PRO A 644 -4.89 -14.20 -3.53
N SER A 645 -4.06 -13.47 -2.77
CA SER A 645 -2.63 -13.32 -3.06
C SER A 645 -1.94 -14.68 -3.12
N LEU A 646 -0.83 -14.77 -3.85
CA LEU A 646 -0.01 -15.98 -3.86
C LEU A 646 0.40 -16.37 -2.41
N ASP A 647 0.05 -17.59 -1.98
CA ASP A 647 0.42 -18.11 -0.65
C ASP A 647 1.94 -18.23 -0.45
N ARG A 648 2.69 -18.35 -1.56
CA ARG A 648 4.16 -18.43 -1.61
C ARG A 648 4.67 -17.74 -2.86
N ALA A 649 5.82 -17.07 -2.71
CA ALA A 649 6.53 -16.48 -3.83
C ALA A 649 7.00 -17.55 -4.83
N LYS A 650 6.88 -17.26 -6.13
CA LYS A 650 7.41 -18.14 -7.18
C LYS A 650 8.85 -17.76 -7.48
N TRP A 651 9.69 -18.76 -7.71
CA TRP A 651 11.10 -18.52 -7.98
C TRP A 651 11.52 -18.96 -9.39
N PHE A 652 12.52 -18.27 -9.90
CA PHE A 652 13.08 -18.52 -11.23
C PHE A 652 14.59 -18.32 -11.20
N GLU A 653 15.27 -19.06 -12.06
CA GLU A 653 16.71 -18.92 -12.33
C GLU A 653 16.91 -18.18 -13.65
N LEU A 654 17.70 -17.12 -13.62
CA LEU A 654 18.24 -16.40 -14.77
C LEU A 654 19.40 -17.23 -15.36
N VAL A 655 19.19 -17.73 -16.57
CA VAL A 655 20.15 -18.56 -17.29
C VAL A 655 20.67 -17.85 -18.53
N GLY A 656 21.96 -17.99 -18.82
CA GLY A 656 22.53 -17.57 -20.11
C GLY A 656 22.28 -18.64 -21.16
N VAL A 657 21.73 -18.24 -22.32
CA VAL A 657 21.46 -19.12 -23.44
C VAL A 657 22.33 -18.72 -24.62
N ASN A 658 23.18 -19.64 -25.06
CA ASN A 658 23.96 -19.46 -26.28
C ASN A 658 23.04 -19.63 -27.50
N LEU A 659 23.03 -18.65 -28.41
CA LEU A 659 22.18 -18.67 -29.59
C LEU A 659 22.73 -19.51 -30.76
N GLY A 660 23.98 -19.97 -30.67
CA GLY A 660 24.66 -20.71 -31.73
C GLY A 660 24.96 -19.86 -32.98
N ASN A 661 24.98 -18.54 -32.85
CA ASN A 661 25.20 -17.58 -33.95
C ASN A 661 26.65 -17.10 -34.05
N GLY A 662 27.60 -17.89 -33.54
CA GLY A 662 29.03 -17.57 -33.60
C GLY A 662 29.54 -17.46 -35.04
N ASN A 663 30.55 -16.62 -35.23
CA ASN A 663 31.23 -16.41 -36.51
C ASN A 663 32.74 -16.22 -36.30
N PRO A 664 33.58 -16.09 -37.35
CA PRO A 664 35.03 -15.97 -37.18
C PRO A 664 35.51 -14.79 -36.31
N LEU A 665 34.75 -13.69 -36.24
CA LEU A 665 35.06 -12.55 -35.36
C LEU A 665 34.53 -12.75 -33.93
N TYR A 666 33.39 -13.45 -33.80
CA TYR A 666 32.71 -13.71 -32.54
C TYR A 666 32.48 -15.22 -32.37
N PRO A 667 33.53 -16.02 -32.07
CA PRO A 667 33.46 -17.48 -32.14
C PRO A 667 32.49 -18.11 -31.15
N HIS A 668 32.19 -17.43 -30.05
CA HIS A 668 31.25 -17.90 -29.03
C HIS A 668 29.81 -17.45 -29.26
N GLY A 669 29.57 -16.57 -30.25
CA GLY A 669 28.26 -15.97 -30.51
C GLY A 669 27.70 -15.19 -29.33
N ASP A 670 26.40 -14.97 -29.36
CA ASP A 670 25.68 -14.26 -28.32
C ASP A 670 25.23 -15.22 -27.21
N ASN A 671 25.42 -14.79 -25.96
CA ASN A 671 24.86 -15.43 -24.78
C ASN A 671 23.81 -14.50 -24.17
N VAL A 672 22.55 -14.91 -24.22
CA VAL A 672 21.41 -14.04 -23.94
C VAL A 672 20.63 -14.57 -22.75
N GLN A 673 20.24 -13.67 -21.85
CA GLN A 673 19.53 -14.02 -20.63
C GLN A 673 18.12 -14.57 -20.93
N SER A 674 17.76 -15.65 -20.25
CA SER A 674 16.40 -16.21 -20.17
C SER A 674 16.07 -16.64 -18.74
N LEU A 675 14.85 -17.13 -18.50
CA LEU A 675 14.37 -17.57 -17.20
C LEU A 675 13.92 -19.01 -17.23
N ARG A 676 14.16 -19.75 -16.14
CA ARG A 676 13.61 -21.08 -15.90
C ARG A 676 12.91 -21.16 -14.54
N PRO A 677 11.77 -21.85 -14.43
CA PRO A 677 11.18 -22.15 -13.13
C PRO A 677 12.20 -22.82 -12.22
N TRP A 678 12.31 -22.33 -10.99
CA TRP A 678 13.18 -22.89 -9.97
C TRP A 678 12.41 -22.97 -8.66
N SER A 679 12.70 -23.97 -7.85
CA SER A 679 12.11 -24.10 -6.52
C SER A 679 13.22 -24.06 -5.48
N PRO A 680 13.05 -23.29 -4.40
CA PRO A 680 14.00 -23.32 -3.30
C PRO A 680 14.24 -24.75 -2.81
N PRO A 681 15.49 -25.12 -2.48
CA PRO A 681 15.75 -26.38 -1.82
C PRO A 681 14.90 -26.45 -0.56
N ASP A 682 14.23 -27.57 -0.35
CA ASP A 682 13.47 -27.76 0.88
C ASP A 682 14.44 -27.75 2.06
N ALA A 683 14.21 -26.86 3.03
CA ALA A 683 14.99 -26.82 4.26
C ALA A 683 14.87 -28.16 5.05
N TRP A 684 13.83 -28.95 4.76
CA TRP A 684 13.63 -30.30 5.28
C TRP A 684 14.19 -31.43 4.40
N GLY A 685 14.56 -31.12 3.15
CA GLY A 685 14.95 -32.13 2.17
C GLY A 685 16.17 -32.95 2.60
N SER A 686 17.00 -32.40 3.49
CA SER A 686 18.18 -33.04 4.08
C SER A 686 17.94 -33.70 5.45
N VAL A 687 16.80 -33.48 6.11
CA VAL A 687 16.57 -33.95 7.49
C VAL A 687 15.62 -35.15 7.49
N GLY A 688 16.18 -36.36 7.56
CA GLY A 688 15.41 -37.61 7.70
C GLY A 688 14.62 -37.69 9.01
N ASP A 689 13.55 -38.49 9.05
CA ASP A 689 12.62 -38.58 10.18
C ASP A 689 13.31 -38.98 11.50
N ASP A 690 14.32 -39.85 11.46
CA ASP A 690 15.11 -40.23 12.64
C ASP A 690 15.88 -39.04 13.23
N THR A 691 16.41 -38.17 12.38
CA THR A 691 17.12 -36.96 12.81
C THR A 691 16.15 -35.95 13.41
N ARG A 692 14.97 -35.79 12.82
CA ARG A 692 13.90 -34.93 13.38
C ARG A 692 13.53 -35.41 14.78
N GLN A 693 13.38 -36.73 14.96
CA GLN A 693 13.02 -37.32 16.23
C GLN A 693 14.10 -37.07 17.29
N ARG A 694 15.38 -37.24 16.97
CA ARG A 694 16.50 -36.92 17.88
C ARG A 694 16.52 -35.46 18.31
N ILE A 695 16.33 -34.52 17.36
CA ILE A 695 16.28 -33.08 17.67
C ILE A 695 15.12 -32.79 18.62
N LEU A 696 13.93 -33.35 18.37
CA LEU A 696 12.76 -33.15 19.24
C LEU A 696 12.97 -33.73 20.63
N ASP A 697 13.59 -34.91 20.73
CA ASP A 697 13.88 -35.55 22.01
C ASP A 697 14.92 -34.78 22.82
N GLU A 698 15.93 -34.19 22.16
CA GLU A 698 16.91 -33.32 22.80
C GLU A 698 16.28 -32.01 23.30
N ILE A 699 15.42 -31.39 22.49
CA ILE A 699 14.67 -30.19 22.91
C ILE A 699 13.75 -30.51 24.10
N GLU A 700 13.11 -31.68 24.10
CA GLU A 700 12.23 -32.14 25.17
C GLU A 700 13.00 -32.54 26.44
N ALA A 701 14.24 -33.01 26.33
CA ALA A 701 15.10 -33.27 27.49
C ALA A 701 15.50 -31.97 28.21
N GLY A 702 15.53 -30.85 27.48
CA GLY A 702 15.97 -29.55 28.00
C GLY A 702 17.49 -29.39 27.97
N VAL A 703 17.96 -28.20 28.35
CA VAL A 703 19.37 -27.85 28.33
C VAL A 703 20.14 -28.68 29.37
N PRO A 704 21.19 -29.41 28.96
CA PRO A 704 21.98 -30.22 29.87
C PRO A 704 22.75 -29.36 30.90
N GLU A 705 23.22 -29.98 31.98
CA GLU A 705 24.07 -29.30 32.97
C GLU A 705 25.41 -28.90 32.35
N GLY A 706 25.86 -27.68 32.62
CA GLY A 706 27.13 -27.15 32.12
C GLY A 706 27.78 -26.18 33.10
N GLU A 707 29.01 -25.76 32.80
CA GLU A 707 29.71 -24.78 33.62
C GLU A 707 28.89 -23.47 33.73
N GLY A 708 28.36 -23.21 34.93
CA GLY A 708 27.61 -21.99 35.24
C GLY A 708 26.08 -22.08 35.16
N HIS A 709 25.47 -23.24 34.87
CA HIS A 709 24.01 -23.42 34.92
C HIS A 709 23.58 -24.86 35.27
N LEU A 710 22.55 -24.97 36.10
CA LEU A 710 21.91 -26.21 36.53
C LEU A 710 21.11 -26.86 35.39
N ALA A 711 20.99 -28.18 35.41
CA ALA A 711 20.08 -28.92 34.53
C ALA A 711 18.61 -28.51 34.74
N GLY A 712 17.79 -28.67 33.69
CA GLY A 712 16.34 -28.50 33.75
C GLY A 712 15.80 -27.20 33.16
N SER A 713 16.67 -26.33 32.65
CA SER A 713 16.25 -25.19 31.82
C SER A 713 15.78 -25.67 30.45
N ARG A 714 14.78 -24.99 29.86
CA ARG A 714 14.23 -25.30 28.54
C ARG A 714 14.88 -24.44 27.47
N TYR A 715 15.08 -25.03 26.29
CA TYR A 715 15.54 -24.31 25.10
C TYR A 715 14.57 -23.19 24.71
N SER A 716 15.05 -22.20 23.97
CA SER A 716 14.31 -21.01 23.56
C SER A 716 14.57 -20.70 22.09
N ASN A 717 13.52 -20.28 21.39
CA ASN A 717 13.61 -19.75 20.02
C ASN A 717 13.87 -18.23 20.00
N SER A 718 14.08 -17.59 21.16
CA SER A 718 14.36 -16.16 21.21
C SER A 718 15.69 -15.83 20.50
N PRO A 719 15.74 -14.78 19.66
CA PRO A 719 16.99 -14.34 19.04
C PRO A 719 18.00 -13.81 20.07
N ARG A 720 17.54 -13.45 21.28
CA ARG A 720 18.39 -13.01 22.40
C ARG A 720 18.84 -14.16 23.30
N ALA A 721 18.37 -15.39 23.07
CA ALA A 721 18.81 -16.54 23.84
C ALA A 721 20.28 -16.83 23.52
N THR A 722 21.11 -16.91 24.56
CA THR A 722 22.52 -17.29 24.45
C THR A 722 22.64 -18.80 24.67
N TRP A 723 22.93 -19.22 25.90
CA TRP A 723 23.15 -20.63 26.25
C TRP A 723 21.89 -21.51 26.15
N ARG A 724 20.70 -20.91 26.13
CA ARG A 724 19.41 -21.60 25.94
C ARG A 724 18.91 -21.61 24.49
N ALA A 725 19.71 -21.15 23.52
CA ALA A 725 19.28 -21.11 22.13
C ALA A 725 18.98 -22.53 21.61
N ALA A 726 17.85 -22.71 20.90
CA ALA A 726 17.43 -24.01 20.39
C ALA A 726 18.11 -24.41 19.07
N TRP A 727 18.53 -23.44 18.26
CA TRP A 727 19.11 -23.71 16.94
C TRP A 727 20.40 -24.56 16.96
N PRO A 728 21.29 -24.48 17.97
CA PRO A 728 22.47 -25.34 18.03
C PRO A 728 22.15 -26.83 18.15
N VAL A 729 20.98 -27.19 18.70
CA VAL A 729 20.50 -28.58 18.74
C VAL A 729 20.29 -29.11 17.32
N VAL A 730 19.68 -28.28 16.46
CA VAL A 730 19.46 -28.63 15.05
C VAL A 730 20.78 -28.72 14.30
N SER A 731 21.65 -27.70 14.43
CA SER A 731 22.96 -27.69 13.77
C SER A 731 23.90 -28.78 14.29
N GLY A 732 23.78 -29.20 15.54
CA GLY A 732 24.57 -30.32 16.10
C GLY A 732 24.21 -31.67 15.48
N GLN A 733 22.93 -31.87 15.15
CA GLN A 733 22.43 -33.10 14.52
C GLN A 733 22.56 -33.07 12.99
N VAL A 734 22.61 -31.87 12.39
CA VAL A 734 22.79 -31.65 10.95
C VAL A 734 23.81 -30.53 10.72
N PRO A 735 25.13 -30.85 10.73
CA PRO A 735 26.20 -29.86 10.67
C PRO A 735 26.21 -28.99 9.41
N ASP A 736 25.61 -29.47 8.31
CA ASP A 736 25.53 -28.75 7.04
C ASP A 736 24.49 -27.62 7.04
N LEU A 737 23.67 -27.50 8.09
CA LEU A 737 22.68 -26.43 8.21
C LEU A 737 23.27 -25.16 8.82
N THR A 738 23.03 -24.03 8.16
CA THR A 738 23.36 -22.70 8.69
C THR A 738 22.52 -22.38 9.94
N GLU A 739 22.99 -21.48 10.80
CA GLU A 739 22.23 -21.02 11.97
C GLU A 739 20.82 -20.54 11.56
N ARG A 740 20.72 -19.85 10.44
CA ARG A 740 19.44 -19.34 9.91
C ARG A 740 18.48 -20.46 9.52
N GLN A 741 18.96 -21.51 8.87
CA GLN A 741 18.17 -22.69 8.52
C GLN A 741 17.71 -23.44 9.79
N ALA A 742 18.62 -23.64 10.74
CA ALA A 742 18.32 -24.26 12.03
C ALA A 742 17.23 -23.47 12.80
N ARG A 743 17.33 -22.14 12.85
CA ARG A 743 16.29 -21.28 13.45
C ARG A 743 14.98 -21.36 12.70
N LYS A 744 15.00 -21.45 11.36
CA LYS A 744 13.78 -21.61 10.54
C LYS A 744 13.08 -22.94 10.84
N ILE A 745 13.81 -24.04 10.97
CA ILE A 745 13.28 -25.35 11.35
C ILE A 745 12.51 -25.26 12.68
N ILE A 746 13.11 -24.66 13.71
CA ILE A 746 12.45 -24.46 15.02
C ILE A 746 11.20 -23.57 14.88
N SER A 747 11.29 -22.49 14.09
CA SER A 747 10.16 -21.58 13.83
C SER A 747 9.01 -22.28 13.10
N ASP A 748 9.30 -23.11 12.10
CA ASP A 748 8.31 -23.87 11.35
C ASP A 748 7.66 -24.95 12.24
N TRP A 749 8.42 -25.60 13.13
CA TRP A 749 7.86 -26.51 14.14
C TRP A 749 6.96 -25.82 15.17
N LEU A 750 7.23 -24.57 15.53
CA LEU A 750 6.32 -23.78 16.36
C LEU A 750 5.01 -23.45 15.62
N LYS A 751 5.10 -23.06 14.34
CA LYS A 751 3.93 -22.76 13.50
C LYS A 751 3.05 -23.99 13.27
N THR A 752 3.69 -25.13 12.98
CA THR A 752 3.01 -26.41 12.72
C THR A 752 2.64 -27.16 14.00
N ARG A 753 2.86 -26.56 15.19
CA ARG A 753 2.55 -27.13 16.50
C ARG A 753 3.25 -28.47 16.77
N VAL A 754 4.41 -28.72 16.15
CA VAL A 754 5.31 -29.81 16.53
C VAL A 754 6.03 -29.47 17.84
N LEU A 755 6.42 -28.19 17.97
CA LEU A 755 6.88 -27.58 19.21
C LEU A 755 5.86 -26.54 19.70
N VAL A 756 5.85 -26.28 21.00
CA VAL A 756 5.07 -25.23 21.64
C VAL A 756 5.92 -24.46 22.62
N GLU A 757 5.64 -23.16 22.75
CA GLU A 757 6.30 -22.28 23.73
C GLU A 757 5.39 -22.11 24.95
N ARG A 758 5.92 -22.37 26.15
CA ARG A 758 5.16 -22.25 27.41
C ARG A 758 6.00 -21.59 28.49
N ASP A 759 5.31 -20.94 29.41
CA ASP A 759 5.92 -20.46 30.64
C ASP A 759 6.25 -21.64 31.56
N TYR A 760 7.47 -21.66 32.09
CA TYR A 760 7.90 -22.61 33.11
C TYR A 760 8.79 -21.89 34.13
N HIS A 761 8.87 -22.45 35.32
CA HIS A 761 9.75 -21.95 36.36
C HIS A 761 11.18 -22.42 36.09
N ASP A 762 12.06 -21.49 35.69
CA ASP A 762 13.43 -21.84 35.36
C ASP A 762 14.31 -22.06 36.60
N PRO A 763 15.05 -23.17 36.69
CA PRO A 763 15.87 -23.47 37.86
C PRO A 763 17.07 -22.54 38.02
N ASN A 764 17.54 -21.90 36.95
CA ASN A 764 18.69 -20.99 36.95
C ASN A 764 18.28 -19.53 37.18
N ASP A 765 17.26 -19.04 36.48
CA ASP A 765 16.76 -17.67 36.60
C ASP A 765 15.79 -17.47 37.79
N ARG A 766 15.33 -18.56 38.42
CA ARG A 766 14.39 -18.58 39.57
C ARG A 766 13.14 -17.71 39.35
N ARG A 767 12.66 -17.66 38.10
CA ARG A 767 11.48 -16.91 37.68
C ARG A 767 10.78 -17.67 36.56
N SER A 768 9.53 -17.30 36.31
CA SER A 768 8.80 -17.81 35.15
C SER A 768 9.38 -17.21 33.87
N VAL A 769 9.80 -18.07 32.94
CA VAL A 769 10.28 -17.70 31.62
C VAL A 769 9.70 -18.64 30.58
N LYS A 770 9.72 -18.22 29.32
CA LYS A 770 9.29 -19.07 28.21
C LYS A 770 10.34 -20.13 27.85
N GLY A 771 9.86 -21.32 27.52
CA GLY A 771 10.65 -22.47 27.08
C GLY A 771 9.94 -23.28 26.01
N LEU A 772 10.72 -24.02 25.21
CA LEU A 772 10.22 -24.91 24.17
C LEU A 772 9.92 -26.30 24.73
N PHE A 773 8.81 -26.87 24.28
CA PHE A 773 8.33 -28.21 24.60
C PHE A 773 7.85 -28.90 23.32
N ARG A 774 7.93 -30.23 23.27
CA ARG A 774 7.24 -31.03 22.27
C ARG A 774 5.74 -30.98 22.51
N ALA A 775 4.96 -30.87 21.44
CA ALA A 775 3.51 -30.94 21.56
C ALA A 775 3.05 -32.37 21.92
N THR A 776 2.26 -32.52 22.98
CA THR A 776 1.59 -33.78 23.35
C THR A 776 0.09 -33.72 23.07
N LYS A 777 -0.54 -34.88 22.79
CA LYS A 777 -1.98 -35.02 22.46
C LYS A 777 -2.96 -34.56 23.56
N GLU A 778 -2.51 -34.39 24.80
CA GLU A 778 -3.36 -33.96 25.92
C GLU A 778 -3.67 -32.45 25.94
N ASN A 779 -3.18 -31.68 24.97
CA ASN A 779 -3.29 -30.21 24.99
C ASN A 779 -4.39 -29.63 24.08
N ASP A 780 -5.37 -30.45 23.66
CA ASP A 780 -6.39 -30.10 22.66
C ASP A 780 -7.74 -29.61 23.24
N ASP A 781 -7.83 -29.33 24.54
CA ASP A 781 -9.11 -29.01 25.18
C ASP A 781 -9.55 -27.53 25.09
N ASN A 782 -9.08 -26.73 24.10
CA ASN A 782 -9.58 -25.34 24.02
C ASN A 782 -9.53 -24.65 22.64
N VAL A 783 -10.06 -25.30 21.59
CA VAL A 783 -10.49 -24.60 20.36
C VAL A 783 -11.79 -25.25 19.84
N PRO A 784 -12.89 -24.51 19.62
CA PRO A 784 -14.07 -25.05 18.93
C PRO A 784 -13.75 -25.29 17.45
N MET A 785 -14.18 -26.43 16.92
CA MET A 785 -14.11 -26.85 15.51
C MET A 785 -14.72 -25.83 14.55
#